data_AF-A0A820GBR1-F1
#
_entry.id   AF-A0A820GBR1-F1
#
_cell.length_a   1.000
_cell.length_b   1.000
_cell.length_c   1.000
_cell.angle_alpha   90.00
_cell.angle_beta   90.00
_cell.angle_gamma   90.00
#
_symmetry.space_group_name_H-M   'P 1'
#
loop_
_entity.id
_entity.type
_entity.pdbx_description
1 polymer ?
#
loop_
_entity_poly.entity_id
_entity_poly.type
_entity_poly.pdbx_seq_one_letter_code
_entity_poly.pdbx_strand_id
1 'polypeptide(L)'
;MESSLTSSFLKIGDTIALYAEGSVCGFISTLGLVDDRCVVQPDSGDLQKPPKKFRDCLFRICPSHRYSAQAQYWSALKNYNNTRDIKKLQTAADTEKRQNEAEGRKQTGTVIKYGDTVVQLLHIKSNKYITVNKRLPAILEKNAMRVSLDVSGTEGSWFQIEPYYKLRAKGERVVVGDKVVLMPYSGGQPLHVSELELPDNPGSKEVNSHLQTSWKIVLSMSCHEATNEVLKSGDIVRLFHAEQEKFLTCDNYRKKSVVFLRATGRASATSATSSNALWEVEVVQQDPCRGGIGHWSSLFRFKHLATGQYLAAEIDNDQSFDATRQKLRGPLSTPVFALIPIPHAYDISSLFELDPTTITRNEDAVAWGSYVRLQHICTNTWVHSTNIKLDPDDDNVRFKIGCALMKEDKEAFQIVHVSPDEVRDLDFANDAAHYFDTTVSKWEKIGIMHVHANERKQAISLLSDIVYFLACQENNGSDAFDVQILKANRERQKLIREQNILKQLFRMLRLLKPRLEFERSNMKSIKGSDSHAPNSPTMQNNDQYILSQQQQQDSDIRHSTFSYQVKTICRLCYRILKHCQQEYRKNQETIAKEFSFMQSQIGCDILAEDTITALLHNNKKLLEKHITEKEIDTFVRLLREKRDCKFLEYLSDLCVSSSQAIARTQEMICKSVLEKNADILIRTKLEERACIEDMILDDNVSSPTGVSNKNILKEVILTWDGKSESIEYMAGVARFQVSHPRREEFKNILEYYRYQLNLFSHMCFDRQYLAIDNLSTELTIELILTCIKSENLPADLRAAFCALMIHIHVNRDPQEEVTRIKYARLWNQVKPTISLYEYDQTINGSLEPTDKNENKLKFESTMKFVEDYLNTVVEQPNSFADREQNKLTHE
;
A
#
# COMPACT_ATOMS: atom_id res chain seq x y z
N MET A 1 51.73 27.72 4.87
CA MET A 1 51.27 28.00 6.24
C MET A 1 50.36 26.85 6.62
N GLU A 2 50.92 25.90 7.38
CA GLU A 2 50.19 24.79 7.99
C GLU A 2 49.36 25.33 9.16
N SER A 3 48.04 25.40 9.00
CA SER A 3 47.15 25.64 10.13
C SER A 3 45.91 24.76 9.99
N SER A 4 45.71 23.91 11.01
CA SER A 4 44.52 23.09 11.32
C SER A 4 44.40 21.64 10.83
N LEU A 5 45.48 20.85 10.82
CA LEU A 5 45.37 19.40 11.04
C LEU A 5 45.47 19.11 12.54
N THR A 6 44.50 19.58 13.33
CA THR A 6 44.34 19.07 14.70
C THR A 6 43.79 17.66 14.61
N SER A 7 44.59 16.66 14.97
CA SER A 7 44.19 15.25 15.04
C SER A 7 42.96 15.11 15.95
N SER A 8 41.76 15.05 15.37
CA SER A 8 40.52 14.91 16.11
C SER A 8 40.36 13.47 16.59
N PHE A 9 39.97 13.31 17.84
CA PHE A 9 39.59 12.00 18.39
C PHE A 9 38.21 11.59 17.88
N LEU A 10 38.04 10.29 17.64
CA LEU A 10 36.78 9.71 17.21
C LEU A 10 35.79 9.65 18.39
N LYS A 11 34.53 10.04 18.15
CA LYS A 11 33.48 10.12 19.17
C LYS A 11 32.25 9.30 18.80
N ILE A 12 31.49 8.90 19.81
CA ILE A 12 30.15 8.31 19.61
C ILE A 12 29.23 9.37 18.98
N GLY A 13 28.53 8.99 17.92
CA GLY A 13 27.68 9.86 17.11
C GLY A 13 28.34 10.46 15.87
N ASP A 14 29.66 10.31 15.71
CA ASP A 14 30.34 10.73 14.48
C ASP A 14 29.85 9.89 13.28
N THR A 15 29.78 10.52 12.11
CA THR A 15 29.50 9.85 10.84
C THR A 15 30.82 9.65 10.09
N ILE A 16 31.12 8.39 9.77
CA ILE A 16 32.38 7.94 9.19
C ILE A 16 32.15 7.12 7.92
N ALA A 17 33.18 7.03 7.10
CA ALA A 17 33.31 6.04 6.04
C ALA A 17 34.46 5.08 6.39
N LEU A 18 34.26 3.79 6.11
CA LEU A 18 35.26 2.75 6.35
C LEU A 18 35.90 2.35 5.02
N TYR A 19 37.20 2.57 4.91
CA TYR A 19 37.98 2.20 3.73
C TYR A 19 38.86 0.99 4.03
N ALA A 20 38.66 -0.11 3.30
CA ALA A 20 39.49 -1.30 3.39
C ALA A 20 40.86 -1.02 2.76
N GLU A 21 41.92 -1.43 3.44
CA GLU A 21 43.28 -1.49 2.89
C GLU A 21 43.83 -2.90 3.12
N GLY A 22 44.28 -3.56 2.05
CA GLY A 22 44.73 -4.95 2.10
C GLY A 22 44.80 -5.56 0.70
N SER A 23 44.37 -6.82 0.57
CA SER A 23 44.24 -7.50 -0.73
C SER A 23 43.20 -6.83 -1.64
N VAL A 24 42.16 -6.27 -1.03
CA VAL A 24 41.10 -5.51 -1.69
C VAL A 24 41.03 -4.13 -1.03
N CYS A 25 41.11 -3.09 -1.84
CA CYS A 25 40.98 -1.71 -1.41
C CYS A 25 39.63 -1.15 -1.84
N GLY A 26 38.95 -0.37 -0.98
CA GLY A 26 37.67 0.26 -1.32
C GLY A 26 36.81 0.56 -0.11
N PHE A 27 35.74 1.34 -0.30
CA PHE A 27 34.78 1.65 0.76
C PHE A 27 33.77 0.52 0.98
N ILE A 28 33.35 0.30 2.23
CA ILE A 28 32.17 -0.51 2.52
C ILE A 28 30.94 0.22 2.00
N SER A 29 30.10 -0.50 1.26
CA SER A 29 28.83 -0.02 0.72
C SER A 29 27.75 -1.09 0.82
N THR A 30 26.50 -0.73 0.51
CA THR A 30 25.38 -1.67 0.47
C THR A 30 24.81 -1.72 -0.96
N LEU A 31 24.20 -2.85 -1.33
CA LEU A 31 23.58 -3.03 -2.65
C LEU A 31 22.17 -2.40 -2.75
N GLY A 32 21.81 -1.54 -1.79
CA GLY A 32 20.48 -0.93 -1.66
C GLY A 32 19.89 -1.10 -0.27
N LEU A 33 18.58 -0.87 -0.15
CA LEU A 33 17.77 -1.05 1.06
C LEU A 33 17.11 -2.44 1.13
N VAL A 34 16.88 -3.06 -0.02
CA VAL A 34 16.25 -4.40 -0.14
C VAL A 34 17.24 -5.50 0.20
N ASP A 35 18.48 -5.38 -0.28
CA ASP A 35 19.54 -6.35 -0.01
C ASP A 35 20.18 -6.09 1.36
N ASP A 36 20.41 -7.16 2.13
CA ASP A 36 21.02 -7.10 3.45
C ASP A 36 22.54 -7.30 3.43
N ARG A 37 23.15 -7.56 2.26
CA ARG A 37 24.59 -7.79 2.10
C ARG A 37 25.39 -6.49 2.14
N CYS A 38 26.57 -6.58 2.75
CA CYS A 38 27.61 -5.54 2.73
C CYS A 38 28.66 -5.90 1.68
N VAL A 39 29.07 -4.94 0.87
CA VAL A 39 30.01 -5.15 -0.24
C VAL A 39 31.08 -4.06 -0.31
N VAL A 40 32.21 -4.38 -0.92
CA VAL A 40 33.25 -3.42 -1.28
C VAL A 40 33.37 -3.39 -2.80
N GLN A 41 33.40 -2.20 -3.37
CA GLN A 41 33.59 -1.97 -4.82
C GLN A 41 34.94 -1.27 -5.06
N PRO A 42 35.99 -2.00 -5.47
CA PRO A 42 37.33 -1.43 -5.61
C PRO A 42 37.42 -0.36 -6.70
N ASP A 43 36.73 -0.57 -7.83
CA ASP A 43 36.81 0.32 -8.99
C ASP A 43 35.95 1.59 -8.86
N SER A 44 35.14 1.70 -7.79
CA SER A 44 34.15 2.77 -7.65
C SER A 44 34.71 4.07 -7.10
N GLY A 45 35.82 4.03 -6.34
CA GLY A 45 36.45 5.22 -5.79
C GLY A 45 37.55 4.92 -4.78
N ASP A 46 38.41 5.91 -4.56
CA ASP A 46 39.52 5.88 -3.59
C ASP A 46 39.42 7.05 -2.60
N LEU A 47 40.41 7.20 -1.72
CA LEU A 47 40.42 8.26 -0.71
C LEU A 47 40.52 9.68 -1.31
N GLN A 48 41.01 9.85 -2.53
CA GLN A 48 41.13 11.16 -3.20
C GLN A 48 39.91 11.46 -4.08
N LYS A 49 39.29 10.42 -4.62
CA LYS A 49 38.13 10.45 -5.50
C LYS A 49 37.07 9.54 -4.91
N PRO A 50 36.26 10.04 -3.97
CA PRO A 50 35.20 9.26 -3.36
C PRO A 50 34.21 8.79 -4.44
N PRO A 51 33.55 7.64 -4.22
CA PRO A 51 32.60 7.09 -5.17
C PRO A 51 31.42 8.04 -5.41
N LYS A 52 30.83 8.00 -6.62
CA LYS A 52 29.65 8.83 -6.96
C LYS A 52 28.47 8.64 -6.00
N LYS A 53 28.34 7.46 -5.40
CA LYS A 53 27.32 7.11 -4.40
C LYS A 53 27.91 7.06 -2.99
N PHE A 54 28.74 8.03 -2.62
CA PHE A 54 29.41 8.05 -1.30
C PHE A 54 28.46 7.98 -0.11
N ARG A 55 27.23 8.48 -0.24
CA ARG A 55 26.17 8.37 0.77
C ARG A 55 25.88 6.92 1.19
N ASP A 56 26.07 5.95 0.29
CA ASP A 56 25.87 4.52 0.54
C ASP A 56 27.04 3.89 1.34
N CYS A 57 28.09 4.68 1.62
CA CYS A 57 29.27 4.25 2.37
C CYS A 57 29.34 4.86 3.78
N LEU A 58 28.32 5.61 4.20
CA LEU A 58 28.33 6.36 5.45
C LEU A 58 27.74 5.55 6.60
N PHE A 59 28.48 5.49 7.71
CA PHE A 59 28.11 4.81 8.94
C PHE A 59 28.18 5.76 10.13
N ARG A 60 27.16 5.74 10.99
CA ARG A 60 27.16 6.41 12.28
C ARG A 60 27.66 5.46 13.35
N ILE A 61 28.55 5.95 14.20
CA ILE A 61 29.00 5.19 15.36
C ILE A 61 27.97 5.35 16.48
N CYS A 62 27.32 4.25 16.84
CA CYS A 62 26.35 4.18 17.91
C CYS A 62 26.96 3.48 19.15
N PRO A 63 26.49 3.83 20.36
CA PRO A 63 26.87 3.08 21.55
C PRO A 63 26.22 1.69 21.55
N SER A 64 26.70 0.81 22.43
CA SER A 64 26.13 -0.54 22.57
C SER A 64 24.70 -0.51 23.11
N HIS A 65 23.76 -1.05 22.35
CA HIS A 65 22.40 -1.30 22.79
C HIS A 65 22.24 -2.65 23.52
N ARG A 66 21.21 -2.73 24.38
CA ARG A 66 20.77 -3.97 25.02
C ARG A 66 19.72 -4.66 24.16
N TYR A 67 19.82 -5.99 24.04
CA TYR A 67 18.99 -6.80 23.14
C TYR A 67 18.25 -7.95 23.84
N SER A 68 18.24 -7.98 25.18
CA SER A 68 17.78 -9.15 25.92
C SER A 68 16.26 -9.33 25.82
N ALA A 69 15.48 -8.26 25.97
CA ALA A 69 14.02 -8.32 25.85
C ALA A 69 13.59 -8.58 24.40
N GLN A 70 14.23 -7.93 23.43
CA GLN A 70 13.98 -8.16 22.01
C GLN A 70 14.26 -9.62 21.60
N ALA A 71 15.39 -10.19 22.04
CA ALA A 71 15.73 -11.57 21.73
C ALA A 71 14.69 -12.57 22.28
N GLN A 72 14.18 -12.34 23.50
CA GLN A 72 13.11 -13.15 24.09
C GLN A 72 11.80 -13.04 23.31
N TYR A 73 11.42 -11.82 22.90
CA TYR A 73 10.22 -11.59 22.09
C TYR A 73 10.29 -12.34 20.74
N TRP A 74 11.39 -12.20 20.00
CA TRP A 74 11.59 -12.90 18.73
C TRP A 74 11.64 -14.42 18.89
N SER A 75 12.23 -14.92 19.99
CA SER A 75 12.22 -16.35 20.29
C SER A 75 10.81 -16.86 20.61
N ALA A 76 9.99 -16.07 21.31
CA ALA A 76 8.61 -16.45 21.64
C ALA A 76 7.71 -16.47 20.39
N LEU A 77 7.89 -15.51 19.48
CA LEU A 77 7.20 -15.47 18.17
C LEU A 77 7.48 -16.72 17.34
N LYS A 78 8.73 -17.19 17.31
CA LYS A 78 9.12 -18.39 16.56
C LYS A 78 8.55 -19.69 17.14
N ASN A 79 8.32 -19.73 18.45
CA ASN A 79 7.89 -20.94 19.16
C ASN A 79 6.37 -21.01 19.39
N TYR A 80 5.55 -20.11 18.80
CA TYR A 80 4.09 -20.07 18.90
C TYR A 80 3.53 -20.26 20.32
N ASN A 81 4.12 -19.58 21.30
CA ASN A 81 3.63 -19.62 22.69
C ASN A 81 2.45 -18.65 22.92
N ASN A 82 1.67 -18.90 23.98
CA ASN A 82 0.48 -18.18 24.42
C ASN A 82 0.41 -16.67 24.06
N THR A 83 -0.68 -16.22 23.43
CA THR A 83 -0.85 -14.85 22.90
C THR A 83 -0.80 -13.73 23.95
N ARG A 84 -1.13 -14.01 25.22
CA ARG A 84 -1.04 -13.02 26.32
C ARG A 84 0.40 -12.71 26.72
N ASP A 85 1.30 -13.69 26.66
CA ASP A 85 2.70 -13.49 27.04
C ASP A 85 3.47 -12.76 25.94
N ILE A 86 3.11 -12.97 24.67
CA ILE A 86 3.68 -12.25 23.52
C ILE A 86 3.46 -10.74 23.63
N LYS A 87 2.26 -10.28 24.03
CA LYS A 87 1.97 -8.84 24.19
C LYS A 87 2.80 -8.19 25.31
N LYS A 88 3.02 -8.92 26.41
CA LYS A 88 3.88 -8.45 27.51
C LYS A 88 5.33 -8.34 27.06
N LEU A 89 5.83 -9.36 26.35
CA LEU A 89 7.18 -9.37 25.78
C LEU A 89 7.36 -8.26 24.74
N GLN A 90 6.35 -7.99 23.91
CA GLN A 90 6.36 -6.86 22.98
C GLN A 90 6.52 -5.53 23.71
N THR A 91 5.72 -5.30 24.76
CA THR A 91 5.80 -4.07 25.56
C THR A 91 7.16 -3.90 26.23
N ALA A 92 7.76 -5.00 26.69
CA ALA A 92 9.11 -5.02 27.26
C ALA A 92 10.17 -4.66 26.21
N ALA A 93 10.10 -5.26 25.01
CA ALA A 93 10.98 -4.97 23.89
C ALA A 93 10.90 -3.50 23.42
N ASP A 94 9.68 -2.93 23.36
CA ASP A 94 9.47 -1.52 23.00
C ASP A 94 10.00 -0.55 24.07
N THR A 95 9.95 -0.96 25.34
CA THR A 95 10.49 -0.17 26.45
C THR A 95 12.02 -0.21 26.44
N GLU A 96 12.62 -1.39 26.18
CA GLU A 96 14.06 -1.55 25.96
C GLU A 96 14.55 -0.69 24.79
N LYS A 97 13.85 -0.71 23.65
CA LYS A 97 14.17 0.13 22.46
C LYS A 97 14.21 1.63 22.83
N ARG A 98 13.17 2.13 23.53
CA ARG A 98 13.11 3.52 23.99
C ARG A 98 14.23 3.87 24.98
N GLN A 99 14.59 2.94 25.87
CA GLN A 99 15.70 3.14 26.80
C GLN A 99 17.04 3.21 26.08
N ASN A 100 17.29 2.31 25.11
CA ASN A 100 18.50 2.32 24.29
C ASN A 100 18.67 3.65 23.55
N GLU A 101 17.61 4.18 22.96
CA GLU A 101 17.65 5.50 22.29
C GLU A 101 17.95 6.64 23.27
N ALA A 102 17.39 6.61 24.48
CA ALA A 102 17.63 7.61 25.51
C ALA A 102 19.06 7.55 26.08
N GLU A 103 19.59 6.35 26.34
CA GLU A 103 20.99 6.15 26.73
C GLU A 103 21.95 6.55 25.59
N GLY A 104 21.59 6.24 24.36
CA GLY A 104 22.38 6.60 23.18
C GLY A 104 22.53 8.11 22.99
N ARG A 105 21.45 8.87 23.20
CA ARG A 105 21.50 10.34 23.21
C ARG A 105 22.41 10.89 24.30
N LYS A 106 22.46 10.27 25.49
CA LYS A 106 23.33 10.71 26.59
C LYS A 106 24.81 10.42 26.35
N GLN A 107 25.12 9.33 25.64
CA GLN A 107 26.50 8.93 25.35
C GLN A 107 27.08 9.57 24.08
N THR A 108 26.26 10.28 23.30
CA THR A 108 26.70 11.01 22.12
C THR A 108 27.76 12.06 22.50
N GLY A 109 28.88 12.11 21.76
CA GLY A 109 30.01 13.00 22.03
C GLY A 109 31.12 12.42 22.91
N THR A 110 30.92 11.23 23.49
CA THR A 110 31.98 10.55 24.25
C THR A 110 33.10 10.03 23.34
N VAL A 111 34.35 10.16 23.78
CA VAL A 111 35.53 9.75 23.00
C VAL A 111 35.72 8.24 23.06
N ILE A 112 35.93 7.62 21.91
CA ILE A 112 36.11 6.17 21.77
C ILE A 112 37.55 5.78 22.13
N LYS A 113 37.68 4.70 22.90
CA LYS A 113 38.96 4.11 23.28
C LYS A 113 39.13 2.73 22.68
N TYR A 114 40.36 2.41 22.26
CA TYR A 114 40.71 1.09 21.74
C TYR A 114 40.44 0.01 22.78
N GLY A 115 39.72 -1.03 22.38
CA GLY A 115 39.41 -2.20 23.22
C GLY A 115 38.34 -1.99 24.29
N ASP A 116 38.35 -0.87 25.02
CA ASP A 116 37.45 -0.65 26.15
C ASP A 116 36.02 -0.29 25.71
N THR A 117 35.88 0.38 24.57
CA THR A 117 34.57 0.87 24.08
C THR A 117 33.98 -0.11 23.07
N VAL A 118 32.79 -0.62 23.38
CA VAL A 118 31.98 -1.40 22.43
C VAL A 118 31.09 -0.45 21.64
N VAL A 119 31.13 -0.58 20.32
CA VAL A 119 30.40 0.29 19.39
C VAL A 119 29.53 -0.52 18.45
N GLN A 120 28.57 0.16 17.83
CA GLN A 120 27.74 -0.38 16.77
C GLN A 120 27.84 0.54 15.55
N LEU A 121 27.78 -0.05 14.36
CA LEU A 121 27.86 0.69 13.11
C LEU A 121 26.48 0.71 12.46
N LEU A 122 25.85 1.88 12.49
CA LEU A 122 24.54 2.13 11.87
C LEU A 122 24.75 2.72 10.47
N HIS A 123 24.27 2.05 9.44
CA HIS A 123 24.32 2.57 8.09
C HIS A 123 23.33 3.73 7.92
N ILE A 124 23.81 4.91 7.48
CA ILE A 124 23.02 6.15 7.43
C ILE A 124 21.82 6.02 6.49
N LYS A 125 22.04 5.46 5.30
CA LYS A 125 21.01 5.40 4.26
C LYS A 125 19.93 4.37 4.59
N SER A 126 20.30 3.13 4.94
CA SER A 126 19.33 2.08 5.22
C SER A 126 18.76 2.12 6.65
N ASN A 127 19.42 2.84 7.56
CA ASN A 127 19.10 2.85 8.99
C ASN A 127 19.14 1.44 9.62
N LYS A 128 20.05 0.59 9.14
CA LYS A 128 20.28 -0.78 9.62
C LYS A 128 21.67 -0.91 10.23
N TYR A 129 21.81 -1.75 11.25
CA TYR A 129 23.08 -2.06 11.91
C TYR A 129 23.82 -3.19 11.19
N ILE A 130 25.12 -3.03 11.02
CA ILE A 130 25.99 -4.14 10.60
C ILE A 130 25.99 -5.20 11.70
N THR A 131 25.79 -6.45 11.32
CA THR A 131 25.67 -7.58 12.23
C THR A 131 26.42 -8.79 11.71
N VAL A 132 27.21 -9.46 12.57
CA VAL A 132 27.87 -10.72 12.26
C VAL A 132 27.04 -11.89 12.80
N ASN A 133 26.58 -12.77 11.91
CA ASN A 133 25.80 -13.94 12.28
C ASN A 133 26.69 -15.18 12.46
N LYS A 134 26.96 -15.54 13.72
CA LYS A 134 27.77 -16.72 14.08
C LYS A 134 27.15 -18.07 13.71
N ARG A 135 25.85 -18.13 13.39
CA ARG A 135 25.13 -19.38 13.08
C ARG A 135 25.07 -19.68 11.59
N LEU A 136 25.33 -18.69 10.73
CA LEU A 136 25.22 -18.83 9.29
C LEU A 136 26.56 -18.58 8.61
N PRO A 137 26.99 -19.47 7.69
CA PRO A 137 28.17 -19.20 6.88
C PRO A 137 27.91 -18.07 5.88
N ALA A 138 28.98 -17.38 5.47
CA ALA A 138 28.95 -16.42 4.37
C ALA A 138 28.50 -17.08 3.06
N ILE A 139 28.06 -16.27 2.10
CA ILE A 139 27.38 -16.78 0.90
C ILE A 139 28.40 -17.39 -0.07
N LEU A 140 29.55 -16.72 -0.27
CA LEU A 140 30.62 -17.21 -1.14
C LEU A 140 31.63 -18.06 -0.35
N GLU A 141 32.17 -17.51 0.73
CA GLU A 141 33.18 -18.19 1.55
C GLU A 141 32.55 -19.00 2.70
N LYS A 142 32.33 -20.29 2.49
CA LYS A 142 31.68 -21.17 3.49
C LYS A 142 32.41 -21.25 4.85
N ASN A 143 33.70 -20.90 4.90
CA ASN A 143 34.51 -20.92 6.11
C ASN A 143 34.40 -19.62 6.93
N ALA A 144 33.84 -18.56 6.36
CA ALA A 144 33.65 -17.27 7.01
C ALA A 144 32.24 -17.13 7.59
N MET A 145 32.07 -16.30 8.63
CA MET A 145 30.74 -15.98 9.15
C MET A 145 30.06 -14.91 8.28
N ARG A 146 28.74 -14.98 8.17
CA ARG A 146 27.94 -14.03 7.38
C ARG A 146 27.85 -12.67 8.06
N VAL A 147 28.03 -11.61 7.27
CA VAL A 147 27.75 -10.23 7.66
C VAL A 147 26.46 -9.78 6.97
N SER A 148 25.53 -9.22 7.74
CA SER A 148 24.23 -8.74 7.23
C SER A 148 23.80 -7.46 7.91
N LEU A 149 22.91 -6.70 7.27
CA LEU A 149 22.29 -5.50 7.79
C LEU A 149 20.96 -5.81 8.48
N ASP A 150 20.86 -5.52 9.78
CA ASP A 150 19.66 -5.76 10.57
C ASP A 150 19.01 -4.45 11.02
N VAL A 151 17.69 -4.34 10.94
CA VAL A 151 16.94 -3.10 11.26
C VAL A 151 17.00 -2.77 12.76
N SER A 152 16.91 -3.78 13.62
CA SER A 152 16.91 -3.58 15.08
C SER A 152 18.32 -3.74 15.68
N GLY A 153 19.18 -4.48 14.98
CA GLY A 153 20.47 -4.94 15.49
C GLY A 153 20.30 -6.16 16.41
N THR A 154 21.42 -6.84 16.67
CA THR A 154 21.46 -7.99 17.58
C THR A 154 22.75 -7.95 18.42
N GLU A 155 22.94 -8.91 19.30
CA GLU A 155 24.23 -9.11 20.02
C GLU A 155 25.42 -9.27 19.05
N GLY A 156 25.19 -9.70 17.81
CA GLY A 156 26.20 -9.79 16.76
C GLY A 156 26.59 -8.44 16.14
N SER A 157 25.91 -7.35 16.52
CA SER A 157 26.20 -5.99 16.05
C SER A 157 27.18 -5.24 16.96
N TRP A 158 27.67 -5.88 18.02
CA TRP A 158 28.67 -5.31 18.93
C TRP A 158 30.09 -5.49 18.36
N PHE A 159 30.76 -4.38 18.13
CA PHE A 159 32.14 -4.35 17.65
C PHE A 159 33.07 -3.69 18.65
N GLN A 160 34.27 -4.23 18.78
CA GLN A 160 35.38 -3.67 19.52
C GLN A 160 36.42 -3.19 18.51
N ILE A 161 36.81 -1.92 18.63
CA ILE A 161 37.84 -1.32 17.77
C ILE A 161 39.21 -1.64 18.37
N GLU A 162 40.04 -2.35 17.63
CA GLU A 162 41.43 -2.66 18.00
C GLU A 162 42.42 -1.97 17.04
N PRO A 163 43.61 -1.57 17.51
CA PRO A 163 44.60 -0.93 16.65
C PRO A 163 45.25 -1.98 15.73
N TYR A 164 45.38 -1.66 14.43
CA TYR A 164 46.04 -2.57 13.48
C TYR A 164 47.57 -2.59 13.71
N TYR A 165 48.16 -1.41 13.91
CA TYR A 165 49.58 -1.27 14.25
C TYR A 165 49.78 -1.19 15.76
N LYS A 166 50.90 -1.73 16.25
CA LYS A 166 51.30 -1.70 17.67
C LYS A 166 51.74 -0.31 18.17
N LEU A 167 51.41 0.76 17.44
CA LEU A 167 51.71 2.14 17.80
C LEU A 167 50.86 2.62 18.98
N ARG A 168 49.70 1.99 19.20
CA ARG A 168 48.73 2.33 20.25
C ARG A 168 48.31 1.09 21.02
N ALA A 169 47.97 1.27 22.29
CA ALA A 169 47.54 0.21 23.19
C ALA A 169 46.04 0.26 23.52
N LYS A 170 45.51 -0.83 24.08
CA LYS A 170 44.14 -0.86 24.63
C LYS A 170 43.99 0.21 25.72
N GLY A 171 42.86 0.91 25.72
CA GLY A 171 42.54 2.04 26.60
C GLY A 171 42.94 3.42 26.06
N GLU A 172 43.77 3.50 25.01
CA GLU A 172 44.11 4.77 24.35
C GLU A 172 42.98 5.28 23.46
N ARG A 173 42.96 6.60 23.21
CA ARG A 173 41.93 7.25 22.40
C ARG A 173 42.16 6.97 20.91
N VAL A 174 41.09 6.64 20.19
CA VAL A 174 41.12 6.42 18.74
C VAL A 174 41.21 7.77 18.02
N VAL A 175 42.17 7.92 17.11
CA VAL A 175 42.30 9.12 16.27
C VAL A 175 41.76 8.84 14.88
N VAL A 176 41.11 9.85 14.30
CA VAL A 176 40.60 9.81 12.93
C VAL A 176 41.75 9.59 11.95
N GLY A 177 41.58 8.68 11.00
CA GLY A 177 42.59 8.30 10.01
C GLY A 177 43.50 7.14 10.42
N ASP A 178 43.45 6.69 11.68
CA ASP A 178 44.17 5.49 12.12
C ASP A 178 43.63 4.23 11.40
N LYS A 179 44.53 3.26 11.18
CA LYS A 179 44.15 1.92 10.70
C LYS A 179 43.73 1.05 11.88
N VAL A 180 42.53 0.50 11.80
CA VAL A 180 41.91 -0.28 12.86
C VAL A 180 41.48 -1.66 12.37
N VAL A 181 41.20 -2.53 13.32
CA VAL A 181 40.54 -3.83 13.13
C VAL A 181 39.20 -3.77 13.85
N LEU A 182 38.14 -4.18 13.17
CA LEU A 182 36.80 -4.27 13.74
C LEU A 182 36.55 -5.71 14.19
N MET A 183 36.58 -5.94 15.50
CA MET A 183 36.40 -7.26 16.11
C MET A 183 34.96 -7.42 16.61
N PRO A 184 34.15 -8.36 16.09
CA PRO A 184 32.84 -8.63 16.64
C PRO A 184 32.96 -9.31 18.01
N TYR A 185 32.22 -8.82 19.00
CA TYR A 185 32.26 -9.33 20.37
C TYR A 185 31.81 -10.79 20.47
N SER A 186 30.86 -11.20 19.64
CA SER A 186 30.24 -12.54 19.67
C SER A 186 30.95 -13.61 18.83
N GLY A 187 31.86 -13.23 17.93
CA GLY A 187 32.38 -14.10 16.86
C GLY A 187 33.90 -14.32 16.86
N GLY A 188 34.67 -13.47 17.55
CA GLY A 188 36.11 -13.62 17.72
C GLY A 188 36.97 -13.48 16.46
N GLN A 189 36.39 -13.51 15.26
CA GLN A 189 37.07 -13.29 13.97
C GLN A 189 36.80 -11.87 13.45
N PRO A 190 37.81 -11.12 13.00
CA PRO A 190 37.64 -9.75 12.50
C PRO A 190 36.77 -9.67 11.24
N LEU A 191 36.26 -8.46 10.97
CA LEU A 191 35.64 -8.13 9.69
C LEU A 191 36.68 -8.13 8.55
N HIS A 192 36.35 -8.83 7.47
CA HIS A 192 37.22 -9.13 6.33
C HIS A 192 36.52 -8.83 5.00
N VAL A 193 37.30 -8.52 3.97
CA VAL A 193 36.80 -8.37 2.59
C VAL A 193 37.30 -9.55 1.77
N SER A 194 36.38 -10.34 1.25
CA SER A 194 36.70 -11.48 0.37
C SER A 194 37.30 -11.00 -0.95
N GLU A 195 38.12 -11.84 -1.57
CA GLU A 195 38.60 -11.60 -2.93
C GLU A 195 37.59 -12.02 -4.01
N LEU A 196 36.55 -12.78 -3.62
CA LEU A 196 35.54 -13.32 -4.51
C LEU A 196 34.50 -12.26 -4.91
N GLU A 197 34.16 -12.25 -6.20
CA GLU A 197 33.12 -11.37 -6.75
C GLU A 197 31.72 -11.99 -6.69
N LEU A 198 30.73 -11.13 -6.50
CA LEU A 198 29.33 -11.53 -6.49
C LEU A 198 28.81 -11.83 -7.92
N PRO A 199 28.12 -12.97 -8.14
CA PRO A 199 27.61 -13.34 -9.47
C PRO A 199 26.59 -12.36 -10.05
N ASP A 200 25.83 -11.70 -9.17
CA ASP A 200 24.73 -10.79 -9.52
C ASP A 200 25.17 -9.33 -9.69
N ASN A 201 26.32 -8.96 -9.09
CA ASN A 201 26.88 -7.62 -9.12
C ASN A 201 28.39 -7.69 -9.44
N PRO A 202 28.77 -7.68 -10.73
CA PRO A 202 30.16 -7.74 -11.16
C PRO A 202 31.01 -6.62 -10.54
N GLY A 203 32.22 -6.94 -10.08
CA GLY A 203 33.12 -5.98 -9.42
C GLY A 203 32.80 -5.67 -7.94
N SER A 204 31.67 -6.16 -7.40
CA SER A 204 31.37 -6.09 -5.97
C SER A 204 31.91 -7.32 -5.25
N LYS A 205 32.66 -7.10 -4.17
CA LYS A 205 33.22 -8.18 -3.33
C LYS A 205 32.48 -8.29 -1.99
N GLU A 206 32.26 -9.52 -1.52
CA GLU A 206 31.52 -9.80 -0.27
C GLU A 206 32.36 -9.41 0.96
N VAL A 207 31.73 -8.71 1.92
CA VAL A 207 32.29 -8.50 3.26
C VAL A 207 31.86 -9.67 4.15
N ASN A 208 32.82 -10.33 4.78
CA ASN A 208 32.57 -11.45 5.68
C ASN A 208 33.39 -11.31 6.98
N SER A 209 33.39 -12.34 7.83
CA SER A 209 34.18 -12.35 9.06
C SER A 209 35.10 -13.57 9.09
N HIS A 210 36.40 -13.33 8.89
CA HIS A 210 37.44 -14.35 8.79
C HIS A 210 38.84 -13.77 9.09
N LEU A 211 39.61 -13.37 8.08
CA LEU A 211 40.99 -12.88 8.25
C LEU A 211 41.07 -11.40 8.65
N GLN A 212 42.17 -10.99 9.25
CA GLN A 212 42.39 -9.61 9.66
C GLN A 212 42.60 -8.70 8.45
N THR A 213 41.66 -7.80 8.20
CA THR A 213 41.77 -6.68 7.23
C THR A 213 42.00 -5.37 7.97
N SER A 214 42.80 -4.47 7.39
CA SER A 214 42.99 -3.13 7.94
C SER A 214 41.92 -2.18 7.41
N TRP A 215 41.26 -1.47 8.33
CA TRP A 215 40.19 -0.52 8.02
C TRP A 215 40.66 0.88 8.40
N LYS A 216 40.73 1.79 7.43
CA LYS A 216 41.02 3.19 7.67
C LYS A 216 39.71 3.94 7.93
N ILE A 217 39.62 4.59 9.09
CA ILE A 217 38.45 5.39 9.46
C ILE A 217 38.59 6.79 8.85
N VAL A 218 37.67 7.14 7.96
CA VAL A 218 37.59 8.48 7.37
C VAL A 218 36.41 9.22 7.99
N LEU A 219 36.67 10.38 8.61
CA LEU A 219 35.61 11.19 9.22
C LEU A 219 34.87 11.97 8.12
N SER A 220 33.56 11.77 8.04
CA SER A 220 32.71 12.53 7.13
C SER A 220 32.06 13.73 7.84
N MET A 221 31.50 13.54 9.03
CA MET A 221 30.86 14.61 9.81
C MET A 221 31.01 14.37 11.31
N SER A 222 31.26 15.43 12.08
CA SER A 222 31.36 15.32 13.54
C SER A 222 29.97 15.31 14.20
N CYS A 223 29.84 14.61 15.33
CA CYS A 223 28.62 14.55 16.13
C CYS A 223 28.10 15.91 16.61
N HIS A 224 28.98 16.89 16.81
CA HIS A 224 28.59 18.26 17.20
C HIS A 224 27.98 19.06 16.04
N GLU A 225 28.34 18.72 14.81
CA GLU A 225 27.81 19.34 13.59
C GLU A 225 26.45 18.73 13.21
N ALA A 226 26.15 17.54 13.73
CA ALA A 226 24.92 16.80 13.43
C ALA A 226 23.66 17.42 14.07
N THR A 227 23.76 18.23 15.12
CA THR A 227 22.61 18.60 15.98
C THR A 227 21.92 19.95 15.74
N ASN A 228 22.25 20.69 14.67
CA ASN A 228 21.64 22.01 14.41
C ASN A 228 20.69 21.99 13.19
N GLU A 229 19.61 22.79 13.20
CA GLU A 229 18.66 23.02 12.09
C GLU A 229 19.28 23.85 10.95
N VAL A 230 20.47 23.43 10.53
CA VAL A 230 21.33 24.09 9.54
C VAL A 230 21.57 23.15 8.36
N LEU A 231 21.80 23.73 7.20
CA LEU A 231 22.12 23.01 5.97
C LEU A 231 23.47 22.32 6.08
N LYS A 232 23.49 21.02 5.86
CA LYS A 232 24.70 20.19 5.92
C LYS A 232 24.98 19.51 4.60
N SER A 233 26.24 19.14 4.39
CA SER A 233 26.61 18.26 3.30
C SER A 233 25.93 16.89 3.47
N GLY A 234 25.32 16.39 2.40
CA GLY A 234 24.51 15.17 2.37
C GLY A 234 23.02 15.39 2.72
N ASP A 235 22.61 16.60 3.10
CA ASP A 235 21.18 16.92 3.26
C ASP A 235 20.49 16.93 1.90
N ILE A 236 19.23 16.50 1.90
CA ILE A 236 18.38 16.49 0.71
C ILE A 236 17.36 17.60 0.83
N VAL A 237 17.29 18.41 -0.21
CA VAL A 237 16.47 19.62 -0.25
C VAL A 237 15.65 19.70 -1.53
N ARG A 238 14.57 20.49 -1.45
CA ARG A 238 13.83 20.97 -2.61
C ARG A 238 14.09 22.46 -2.76
N LEU A 239 14.39 22.89 -3.98
CA LEU A 239 14.55 24.29 -4.32
C LEU A 239 13.20 24.82 -4.83
N PHE A 240 12.55 25.66 -4.02
CA PHE A 240 11.25 26.26 -4.33
C PHE A 240 11.41 27.71 -4.73
N HIS A 241 10.97 28.07 -5.93
CA HIS A 241 11.05 29.44 -6.41
C HIS A 241 9.94 30.30 -5.77
N ALA A 242 10.31 31.37 -5.06
CA ALA A 242 9.37 32.17 -4.27
C ALA A 242 8.33 32.90 -5.15
N GLU A 243 8.77 33.64 -6.16
CA GLU A 243 7.85 34.45 -7.00
C GLU A 243 6.97 33.60 -7.93
N GLN A 244 7.55 32.59 -8.61
CA GLN A 244 6.80 31.73 -9.52
C GLN A 244 5.97 30.65 -8.83
N GLU A 245 6.20 30.41 -7.54
CA GLU A 245 5.62 29.31 -6.75
C GLU A 245 5.78 27.94 -7.41
N LYS A 246 7.01 27.58 -7.82
CA LYS A 246 7.31 26.31 -8.53
C LYS A 246 8.55 25.63 -7.97
N PHE A 247 8.56 24.30 -7.99
CA PHE A 247 9.73 23.52 -7.63
C PHE A 247 10.68 23.35 -8.83
N LEU A 248 11.99 23.40 -8.54
CA LEU A 248 13.04 23.01 -9.47
C LEU A 248 13.09 21.49 -9.62
N THR A 249 12.90 21.02 -10.86
CA THR A 249 12.84 19.59 -11.18
C THR A 249 13.80 19.23 -12.30
N CYS A 250 14.32 18.01 -12.27
CA CYS A 250 15.10 17.41 -13.35
C CYS A 250 14.40 16.14 -13.83
N ASP A 251 14.14 16.03 -15.12
CA ASP A 251 13.50 14.84 -15.70
C ASP A 251 14.05 14.54 -17.10
N ASN A 252 13.88 13.30 -17.55
CA ASN A 252 14.26 12.88 -18.89
C ASN A 252 13.15 13.22 -19.90
N TYR A 253 13.41 14.24 -20.70
CA TYR A 253 12.51 14.68 -21.77
C TYR A 253 13.14 14.44 -23.15
N ARG A 254 12.40 13.79 -24.07
CA ARG A 254 12.89 13.39 -25.41
C ARG A 254 14.27 12.70 -25.38
N LYS A 255 14.48 11.81 -24.40
CA LYS A 255 15.75 11.10 -24.13
C LYS A 255 16.94 12.00 -23.73
N LYS A 256 16.71 13.26 -23.37
CA LYS A 256 17.70 14.17 -22.78
C LYS A 256 17.26 14.56 -21.37
N SER A 257 18.19 14.58 -20.42
CA SER A 257 17.92 15.10 -19.08
C SER A 257 17.83 16.62 -19.14
N VAL A 258 16.74 17.20 -18.64
CA VAL A 258 16.49 18.65 -18.68
C VAL A 258 16.08 19.14 -17.28
N VAL A 259 16.60 20.30 -16.89
CA VAL A 259 16.24 21.00 -15.65
C VAL A 259 15.21 22.09 -15.96
N PHE A 260 14.13 22.16 -15.20
CA PHE A 260 13.02 23.09 -15.42
C PHE A 260 12.22 23.38 -14.13
N LEU A 261 11.48 24.49 -14.12
CA LEU A 261 10.44 24.75 -13.11
C LEU A 261 9.14 24.07 -13.52
N ARG A 262 8.59 23.24 -12.65
CA ARG A 262 7.35 22.50 -12.89
C ARG A 262 6.13 23.33 -12.52
N ALA A 263 5.21 23.53 -13.47
CA ALA A 263 3.90 24.10 -13.17
C ALA A 263 3.01 23.12 -12.41
N THR A 264 2.18 23.63 -11.49
CA THR A 264 1.20 22.83 -10.74
C THR A 264 -0.18 23.49 -10.81
N GLY A 265 -1.21 22.68 -11.01
CA GLY A 265 -2.62 23.13 -10.93
C GLY A 265 -3.22 23.00 -9.53
N ARG A 266 -2.40 22.75 -8.49
CA ARG A 266 -2.88 22.65 -7.10
C ARG A 266 -3.03 24.05 -6.50
N ALA A 267 -4.02 24.22 -5.61
CA ALA A 267 -4.25 25.48 -4.89
C ALA A 267 -3.08 25.91 -4.00
N SER A 268 -2.29 24.95 -3.50
CA SER A 268 -1.05 25.20 -2.78
C SER A 268 0.12 24.59 -3.55
N ALA A 269 1.06 25.42 -3.98
CA ALA A 269 2.22 24.99 -4.73
C ALA A 269 3.19 24.13 -3.91
N THR A 270 3.37 24.43 -2.62
CA THR A 270 4.24 23.68 -1.70
C THR A 270 3.79 22.23 -1.49
N SER A 271 2.50 21.94 -1.68
CA SER A 271 1.97 20.58 -1.63
C SER A 271 2.39 19.72 -2.83
N ALA A 272 2.85 20.32 -3.94
CA ALA A 272 3.17 19.64 -5.19
C ALA A 272 4.57 19.01 -5.17
N THR A 273 4.83 18.17 -4.17
CA THR A 273 6.09 17.43 -4.04
C THR A 273 6.26 16.43 -5.19
N SER A 274 7.50 16.11 -5.57
CA SER A 274 7.84 15.05 -6.53
C SER A 274 9.19 14.46 -6.16
N SER A 275 9.42 13.19 -6.48
CA SER A 275 10.74 12.54 -6.31
C SER A 275 11.81 13.17 -7.20
N ASN A 276 11.42 13.73 -8.34
CA ASN A 276 12.32 14.35 -9.33
C ASN A 276 12.69 15.82 -8.98
N ALA A 277 12.26 16.29 -7.81
CA ALA A 277 12.57 17.62 -7.29
C ALA A 277 13.64 17.59 -6.17
N LEU A 278 14.24 16.42 -5.92
CA LEU A 278 15.14 16.19 -4.80
C LEU A 278 16.60 16.41 -5.22
N TRP A 279 17.28 17.27 -4.47
CA TRP A 279 18.68 17.62 -4.68
C TRP A 279 19.48 17.34 -3.40
N GLU A 280 20.51 16.51 -3.52
CA GLU A 280 21.53 16.29 -2.50
C GLU A 280 22.50 17.47 -2.53
N VAL A 281 22.74 18.09 -1.36
CA VAL A 281 23.64 19.22 -1.21
C VAL A 281 25.02 18.71 -0.83
N GLU A 282 26.05 19.08 -1.59
CA GLU A 282 27.43 18.78 -1.27
C GLU A 282 28.18 20.09 -0.98
N VAL A 283 28.71 20.21 0.24
CA VAL A 283 29.53 21.37 0.65
C VAL A 283 30.98 21.05 0.30
N VAL A 284 31.58 21.87 -0.56
CA VAL A 284 32.94 21.62 -1.04
C VAL A 284 33.94 21.94 0.06
N GLN A 285 34.70 20.93 0.50
CA GLN A 285 35.82 21.07 1.42
C GLN A 285 37.15 20.68 0.76
N GLN A 286 38.26 20.99 1.45
CA GLN A 286 39.60 20.61 1.00
C GLN A 286 39.80 19.09 0.97
N ASP A 287 39.17 18.35 1.89
CA ASP A 287 39.15 16.88 1.89
C ASP A 287 37.87 16.39 1.17
N PRO A 288 37.98 15.66 0.04
CA PRO A 288 36.84 15.16 -0.71
C PRO A 288 35.89 14.25 0.06
N CYS A 289 36.38 13.54 1.08
CA CYS A 289 35.57 12.62 1.88
C CYS A 289 34.90 13.31 3.08
N ARG A 290 35.26 14.57 3.35
CA ARG A 290 34.78 15.32 4.50
C ARG A 290 33.60 16.21 4.10
N GLY A 291 32.47 15.98 4.76
CA GLY A 291 31.33 16.89 4.75
C GLY A 291 31.42 17.91 5.88
N GLY A 292 30.47 18.83 5.92
CA GLY A 292 30.34 19.76 7.04
C GLY A 292 29.11 20.63 6.93
N ILE A 293 29.03 21.60 7.84
CA ILE A 293 28.00 22.63 7.85
C ILE A 293 28.24 23.58 6.68
N GLY A 294 27.19 23.91 5.94
CA GLY A 294 27.22 24.93 4.91
C GLY A 294 27.17 26.32 5.54
N HIS A 295 28.24 27.09 5.40
CA HIS A 295 28.27 28.51 5.74
C HIS A 295 27.94 29.36 4.49
N TRP A 296 27.54 30.62 4.67
CA TRP A 296 27.27 31.53 3.54
C TRP A 296 28.49 31.71 2.62
N SER A 297 29.70 31.66 3.17
CA SER A 297 30.96 31.71 2.42
C SER A 297 31.40 30.38 1.78
N SER A 298 30.61 29.31 1.95
CA SER A 298 30.93 27.99 1.40
C SER A 298 30.53 27.86 -0.07
N LEU A 299 31.23 26.99 -0.78
CA LEU A 299 30.85 26.58 -2.13
C LEU A 299 29.98 25.32 -2.08
N PHE A 300 28.90 25.33 -2.87
CA PHE A 300 27.91 24.27 -2.89
C PHE A 300 27.83 23.62 -4.28
N ARG A 301 27.60 22.31 -4.29
CA ARG A 301 27.15 21.56 -5.48
C ARG A 301 25.77 20.96 -5.18
N PHE A 302 24.92 20.93 -6.20
CA PHE A 302 23.60 20.30 -6.13
C PHE A 302 23.57 19.09 -7.04
N LYS A 303 23.29 17.93 -6.46
CA LYS A 303 23.24 16.65 -7.16
C LYS A 303 21.82 16.12 -7.17
N HIS A 304 21.29 15.84 -8.35
CA HIS A 304 19.95 15.30 -8.49
C HIS A 304 19.90 13.86 -7.98
N LEU A 305 19.01 13.58 -7.02
CA LEU A 305 18.99 12.31 -6.30
C LEU A 305 18.67 11.11 -7.22
N ALA A 306 17.74 11.26 -8.16
CA ALA A 306 17.30 10.16 -9.00
C ALA A 306 18.28 9.82 -10.15
N THR A 307 18.94 10.81 -10.75
CA THR A 307 19.87 10.60 -11.89
C THR A 307 21.35 10.61 -11.49
N GLY A 308 21.68 11.13 -10.31
CA GLY A 308 23.07 11.33 -9.87
C GLY A 308 23.85 12.40 -10.66
N GLN A 309 23.16 13.21 -11.47
CA GLN A 309 23.74 14.32 -12.23
C GLN A 309 23.82 15.58 -11.38
N TYR A 310 24.80 16.43 -11.64
CA TYR A 310 25.01 17.70 -10.96
C TYR A 310 24.35 18.84 -11.73
N LEU A 311 23.84 19.82 -11.01
CA LEU A 311 23.38 21.08 -11.59
C LEU A 311 24.60 21.87 -12.08
N ALA A 312 24.51 22.44 -13.28
CA ALA A 312 25.52 23.31 -13.87
C ALA A 312 24.86 24.34 -14.79
N ALA A 313 25.62 25.34 -15.27
CA ALA A 313 25.15 26.27 -16.28
C ALA A 313 26.07 26.27 -17.52
N GLU A 314 25.46 26.13 -18.70
CA GLU A 314 26.15 26.18 -20.00
C GLU A 314 25.49 27.20 -20.95
N ILE A 315 26.18 27.51 -22.05
CA ILE A 315 25.71 28.47 -23.05
C ILE A 315 24.42 27.94 -23.71
N ASP A 316 23.38 28.75 -23.63
CA ASP A 316 22.08 28.47 -24.22
C ASP A 316 22.03 28.91 -25.69
N ASN A 317 22.16 27.95 -26.60
CA ASN A 317 22.12 28.19 -28.06
C ASN A 317 20.70 28.33 -28.63
N ASP A 318 19.66 28.21 -27.80
CA ASP A 318 18.28 28.39 -28.23
C ASP A 318 18.09 29.81 -28.82
N GLN A 319 17.26 30.01 -29.84
CA GLN A 319 17.01 31.33 -30.46
C GLN A 319 15.59 31.87 -30.20
N SER A 320 14.80 31.16 -29.39
CA SER A 320 13.44 31.55 -29.02
C SER A 320 13.39 33.00 -28.48
N PHE A 321 12.49 33.80 -29.05
CA PHE A 321 12.24 35.20 -28.66
C PHE A 321 11.41 35.25 -27.37
N ASP A 322 11.95 35.88 -26.32
CA ASP A 322 11.23 36.19 -25.08
C ASP A 322 11.70 37.55 -24.55
N ALA A 323 10.76 38.37 -24.06
CA ALA A 323 11.03 39.66 -23.41
C ALA A 323 11.89 39.48 -22.14
N THR A 324 11.77 38.36 -21.43
CA THR A 324 12.63 38.04 -20.27
C THR A 324 14.05 37.67 -20.70
N ARG A 325 14.22 37.09 -21.89
CA ARG A 325 15.54 36.72 -22.42
C ARG A 325 16.40 37.92 -22.83
N GLN A 326 15.76 39.03 -23.21
CA GLN A 326 16.47 40.30 -23.41
C GLN A 326 17.04 40.85 -22.10
N LYS A 327 16.38 40.60 -20.96
CA LYS A 327 16.93 40.92 -19.63
C LYS A 327 18.11 40.02 -19.26
N LEU A 328 18.08 38.74 -19.65
CA LEU A 328 19.19 37.81 -19.40
C LEU A 328 20.47 38.15 -20.17
N ARG A 329 20.34 38.76 -21.36
CA ARG A 329 21.47 39.04 -22.27
C ARG A 329 22.41 40.15 -21.81
N GLY A 330 21.95 41.12 -21.02
CA GLY A 330 22.73 42.34 -20.78
C GLY A 330 23.12 43.03 -22.11
N PRO A 331 24.37 43.49 -22.31
CA PRO A 331 24.86 44.02 -23.59
C PRO A 331 24.73 43.00 -24.75
N LEU A 332 24.59 43.48 -26.00
CA LEU A 332 24.31 42.63 -27.18
C LEU A 332 25.35 41.52 -27.50
N SER A 333 26.52 41.50 -26.85
CA SER A 333 27.60 40.54 -27.11
C SER A 333 27.74 39.40 -26.10
N THR A 334 26.96 39.37 -25.02
CA THR A 334 27.12 38.37 -23.95
C THR A 334 26.30 37.10 -24.20
N PRO A 335 26.88 35.90 -24.04
CA PRO A 335 26.14 34.64 -24.17
C PRO A 335 25.11 34.51 -23.04
N VAL A 336 23.94 33.98 -23.37
CA VAL A 336 22.92 33.59 -22.38
C VAL A 336 23.29 32.22 -21.86
N PHE A 337 23.21 32.00 -20.55
CA PHE A 337 23.43 30.70 -19.96
C PHE A 337 22.11 30.09 -19.50
N ALA A 338 22.00 28.77 -19.54
CA ALA A 338 20.86 28.02 -19.01
C ALA A 338 21.33 26.91 -18.08
N LEU A 339 20.50 26.57 -17.09
CA LEU A 339 20.78 25.47 -16.19
C LEU A 339 20.61 24.13 -16.92
N ILE A 340 21.61 23.28 -16.79
CA ILE A 340 21.64 21.94 -17.37
C ILE A 340 22.12 20.91 -16.33
N PRO A 341 21.76 19.63 -16.48
CA PRO A 341 22.32 18.56 -15.67
C PRO A 341 23.58 17.98 -16.33
N ILE A 342 24.69 17.90 -15.59
CA ILE A 342 25.95 17.30 -16.04
C ILE A 342 26.30 16.02 -15.25
N PRO A 343 26.89 15.00 -15.88
CA PRO A 343 27.21 13.73 -15.20
C PRO A 343 28.51 13.74 -14.38
N HIS A 344 29.35 14.77 -14.48
CA HIS A 344 30.67 14.83 -13.84
C HIS A 344 30.71 15.85 -12.70
N ALA A 345 31.09 15.37 -11.51
CA ALA A 345 31.08 16.12 -10.26
C ALA A 345 32.22 17.14 -10.12
N TYR A 346 33.30 17.03 -10.91
CA TYR A 346 34.55 17.78 -10.66
C TYR A 346 34.73 19.00 -11.56
N ASP A 347 33.78 19.27 -12.43
CA ASP A 347 33.85 20.46 -13.27
C ASP A 347 33.53 21.71 -12.44
N ILE A 348 34.23 22.80 -12.73
CA ILE A 348 34.06 24.11 -12.08
C ILE A 348 32.67 24.68 -12.41
N SER A 349 32.08 24.27 -13.52
CA SER A 349 30.73 24.61 -13.99
C SER A 349 29.57 24.12 -13.10
N SER A 350 29.83 23.28 -12.08
CA SER A 350 28.79 22.83 -11.14
C SER A 350 28.89 23.48 -9.75
N LEU A 351 29.73 24.50 -9.60
CA LEU A 351 29.91 25.25 -8.35
C LEU A 351 28.96 26.44 -8.26
N PHE A 352 28.26 26.51 -7.13
CA PHE A 352 27.36 27.62 -6.79
C PHE A 352 27.72 28.22 -5.44
N GLU A 353 27.50 29.52 -5.31
CA GLU A 353 27.56 30.28 -4.06
C GLU A 353 26.15 30.73 -3.67
N LEU A 354 25.86 30.74 -2.36
CA LEU A 354 24.56 31.12 -1.81
C LEU A 354 24.63 32.53 -1.26
N ASP A 355 23.78 33.42 -1.79
CA ASP A 355 23.64 34.78 -1.30
C ASP A 355 22.40 34.91 -0.42
N PRO A 356 22.53 35.46 0.81
CA PRO A 356 21.41 35.63 1.72
C PRO A 356 20.48 36.77 1.27
N THR A 357 19.19 36.62 1.55
CA THR A 357 18.19 37.67 1.32
C THR A 357 18.04 38.62 2.51
N THR A 358 18.54 38.22 3.68
CA THR A 358 18.53 38.99 4.93
C THR A 358 19.96 39.32 5.35
N ILE A 359 20.12 40.27 6.28
CA ILE A 359 21.45 40.64 6.80
C ILE A 359 21.95 39.51 7.71
N THR A 360 22.91 38.72 7.23
CA THR A 360 23.60 37.67 7.98
C THR A 360 25.12 37.87 7.90
N ARG A 361 25.89 37.27 8.82
CA ARG A 361 27.36 37.28 8.73
C ARG A 361 27.81 36.15 7.81
N ASN A 362 28.89 36.35 7.06
CA ASN A 362 29.43 35.34 6.13
C ASN A 362 29.89 34.03 6.79
N GLU A 363 30.18 34.07 8.10
CA GLU A 363 30.54 32.90 8.90
C GLU A 363 29.33 32.18 9.51
N ASP A 364 28.13 32.77 9.42
CA ASP A 364 26.93 32.13 9.93
C ASP A 364 26.57 30.90 9.07
N ALA A 365 25.99 29.89 9.71
CA ALA A 365 25.49 28.71 9.02
C ALA A 365 24.17 29.01 8.31
N VAL A 366 23.95 28.37 7.16
CA VAL A 366 22.70 28.51 6.41
C VAL A 366 21.60 27.72 7.13
N ALA A 367 20.56 28.39 7.61
CA ALA A 367 19.43 27.73 8.29
C ALA A 367 18.46 27.07 7.29
N TRP A 368 17.78 26.01 7.70
CA TRP A 368 16.70 25.41 6.90
C TRP A 368 15.56 26.40 6.65
N GLY A 369 14.93 26.34 5.46
CA GLY A 369 13.83 27.22 5.10
C GLY A 369 14.24 28.63 4.67
N SER A 370 15.54 28.94 4.69
CA SER A 370 16.07 30.24 4.25
C SER A 370 15.81 30.49 2.76
N TYR A 371 15.59 31.76 2.42
CA TYR A 371 15.53 32.23 1.04
C TYR A 371 16.91 32.66 0.58
N VAL A 372 17.40 32.05 -0.49
CA VAL A 372 18.74 32.23 -1.04
C VAL A 372 18.67 32.61 -2.52
N ARG A 373 19.68 33.34 -2.98
CA ARG A 373 19.94 33.49 -4.41
C ARG A 373 21.12 32.62 -4.80
N LEU A 374 21.06 32.06 -6.01
CA LEU A 374 22.08 31.15 -6.53
C LEU A 374 22.97 31.90 -7.50
N GLN A 375 24.26 32.01 -7.18
CA GLN A 375 25.28 32.56 -8.06
C GLN A 375 26.14 31.42 -8.63
N HIS A 376 26.26 31.36 -9.94
CA HIS A 376 27.12 30.39 -10.62
C HIS A 376 28.54 30.94 -10.72
N ILE A 377 29.51 30.24 -10.14
CA ILE A 377 30.89 30.73 -9.99
C ILE A 377 31.63 30.82 -11.32
N CYS A 378 31.49 29.82 -12.20
CA CYS A 378 32.27 29.75 -13.43
C CYS A 378 31.95 30.89 -14.40
N THR A 379 30.68 31.29 -14.50
CA THR A 379 30.24 32.37 -15.40
C THR A 379 29.98 33.70 -14.68
N ASN A 380 30.03 33.70 -13.34
CA ASN A 380 29.68 34.82 -12.48
C ASN A 380 28.27 35.39 -12.77
N THR A 381 27.29 34.50 -12.97
CA THR A 381 25.89 34.85 -13.30
C THR A 381 24.93 34.36 -12.24
N TRP A 382 23.83 35.08 -12.05
CA TRP A 382 22.73 34.79 -11.14
C TRP A 382 21.64 33.97 -11.83
N VAL A 383 21.13 32.94 -11.16
CA VAL A 383 20.02 32.11 -11.68
C VAL A 383 18.73 32.94 -11.77
N HIS A 384 18.06 32.88 -12.92
CA HIS A 384 16.82 33.60 -13.22
C HIS A 384 15.79 32.66 -13.86
N SER A 385 14.56 32.75 -13.40
CA SER A 385 13.41 32.07 -13.98
C SER A 385 13.00 32.73 -15.31
N THR A 386 12.53 31.92 -16.25
CA THR A 386 12.01 32.42 -17.54
C THR A 386 10.59 31.92 -17.76
N ASN A 387 9.85 32.60 -18.65
CA ASN A 387 8.52 32.16 -19.08
C ASN A 387 8.57 31.30 -20.34
N ILE A 388 9.76 30.94 -20.82
CA ILE A 388 9.96 30.08 -21.98
C ILE A 388 9.49 28.67 -21.63
N LYS A 389 8.43 28.22 -22.30
CA LYS A 389 7.95 26.85 -22.20
C LYS A 389 8.83 25.95 -23.06
N LEU A 390 9.29 24.83 -22.50
CA LEU A 390 10.01 23.80 -23.26
C LEU A 390 9.08 23.05 -24.23
N ASP A 391 7.78 23.00 -23.91
CA ASP A 391 6.73 22.47 -24.78
C ASP A 391 5.50 23.38 -24.77
N PRO A 392 5.08 23.94 -25.92
CA PRO A 392 3.80 24.62 -26.04
C PRO A 392 2.60 23.65 -26.16
N ASP A 393 2.82 22.39 -26.55
CA ASP A 393 1.77 21.43 -26.93
C ASP A 393 1.40 20.37 -25.86
N ASP A 394 2.12 20.30 -24.73
CA ASP A 394 1.87 19.32 -23.64
C ASP A 394 1.12 19.99 -22.46
N ASP A 395 0.17 19.26 -21.86
CA ASP A 395 -0.59 19.71 -20.68
C ASP A 395 0.34 19.97 -19.47
N ASN A 396 1.50 19.31 -19.42
CA ASN A 396 2.52 19.54 -18.39
C ASN A 396 3.44 20.69 -18.77
N VAL A 397 3.13 21.90 -18.30
CA VAL A 397 3.94 23.09 -18.56
C VAL A 397 5.28 23.03 -17.82
N ARG A 398 6.37 23.00 -18.58
CA ARG A 398 7.77 23.02 -18.12
C ARG A 398 8.41 24.35 -18.48
N PHE A 399 8.88 25.10 -17.49
CA PHE A 399 9.51 26.41 -17.71
C PHE A 399 11.03 26.30 -17.65
N LYS A 400 11.71 26.85 -18.66
CA LYS A 400 13.17 26.89 -18.72
C LYS A 400 13.72 27.86 -17.67
N ILE A 401 14.95 27.62 -17.24
CA ILE A 401 15.66 28.49 -16.29
C ILE A 401 16.95 28.97 -16.94
N GLY A 402 17.17 30.27 -16.89
CA GLY A 402 18.35 30.95 -17.41
C GLY A 402 19.27 31.44 -16.30
N CYS A 403 20.40 32.01 -16.69
CA CYS A 403 21.23 32.81 -15.81
C CYS A 403 21.50 34.19 -16.45
N ALA A 404 21.54 35.23 -15.62
CA ALA A 404 21.79 36.61 -16.01
C ALA A 404 22.95 37.22 -15.22
N LEU A 405 23.62 38.24 -15.76
CA LEU A 405 24.65 38.99 -15.03
C LEU A 405 24.05 39.93 -13.98
N MET A 406 22.80 40.37 -14.18
CA MET A 406 22.11 41.26 -13.24
C MET A 406 21.63 40.47 -12.02
N LYS A 407 21.79 41.06 -10.83
CA LYS A 407 21.22 40.53 -9.60
C LYS A 407 19.81 41.08 -9.43
N GLU A 408 18.80 40.21 -9.40
CA GLU A 408 17.41 40.59 -9.10
C GLU A 408 16.96 40.02 -7.74
N ASP A 409 16.31 40.85 -6.93
CA ASP A 409 15.85 40.45 -5.60
C ASP A 409 14.63 39.51 -5.63
N LYS A 410 13.89 39.49 -6.74
CA LYS A 410 12.70 38.65 -6.94
C LYS A 410 13.03 37.18 -7.21
N GLU A 411 14.23 36.93 -7.71
CA GLU A 411 14.70 35.60 -8.12
C GLU A 411 15.35 34.87 -6.93
N ALA A 412 14.53 34.60 -5.92
CA ALA A 412 14.92 33.89 -4.70
C ALA A 412 14.34 32.48 -4.65
N PHE A 413 15.18 31.53 -4.23
CA PHE A 413 14.80 30.15 -3.97
C PHE A 413 14.76 29.89 -2.46
N GLN A 414 13.67 29.28 -2.00
CA GLN A 414 13.59 28.73 -0.66
C GLN A 414 14.21 27.33 -0.64
N ILE A 415 15.13 27.10 0.30
CA ILE A 415 15.69 25.77 0.57
C ILE A 415 14.76 25.03 1.52
N VAL A 416 13.98 24.10 0.99
CA VAL A 416 13.05 23.29 1.77
C VAL A 416 13.72 21.96 2.15
N HIS A 417 14.00 21.77 3.43
CA HIS A 417 14.55 20.52 3.95
C HIS A 417 13.57 19.36 3.78
N VAL A 418 14.08 18.18 3.41
CA VAL A 418 13.31 16.95 3.23
C VAL A 418 13.65 15.97 4.33
N SER A 419 12.63 15.39 4.97
CA SER A 419 12.84 14.40 6.03
C SER A 419 13.62 13.18 5.51
N PRO A 420 14.59 12.65 6.27
CA PRO A 420 15.29 11.42 5.93
C PRO A 420 14.35 10.21 5.70
N ASP A 421 13.18 10.18 6.35
CA ASP A 421 12.18 9.13 6.15
C ASP A 421 11.62 9.13 4.73
N GLU A 422 11.30 10.30 4.19
CA GLU A 422 10.78 10.44 2.82
C GLU A 422 11.82 9.98 1.79
N VAL A 423 13.10 10.29 2.06
CA VAL A 423 14.21 9.86 1.21
C VAL A 423 14.37 8.34 1.25
N ARG A 424 14.31 7.72 2.44
CA ARG A 424 14.39 6.26 2.59
C ARG A 424 13.23 5.57 1.88
N ASP A 425 12.03 6.12 1.97
CA ASP A 425 10.86 5.61 1.26
C ASP A 425 11.07 5.63 -0.27
N LEU A 426 11.69 6.69 -0.80
CA LEU A 426 12.04 6.78 -2.22
C LEU A 426 13.15 5.79 -2.60
N ASP A 427 14.24 5.72 -1.83
CA ASP A 427 15.36 4.82 -2.08
C ASP A 427 14.88 3.36 -2.07
N PHE A 428 14.01 2.98 -1.12
CA PHE A 428 13.37 1.66 -1.07
C PHE A 428 12.53 1.38 -2.33
N ALA A 429 11.71 2.34 -2.76
CA ALA A 429 10.88 2.18 -3.96
C ALA A 429 11.74 2.04 -5.24
N ASN A 430 12.84 2.79 -5.36
CA ASN A 430 13.76 2.69 -6.49
C ASN A 430 14.45 1.32 -6.54
N ASP A 431 14.97 0.86 -5.39
CA ASP A 431 15.64 -0.43 -5.29
C ASP A 431 14.67 -1.59 -5.57
N ALA A 432 13.45 -1.52 -5.04
CA ALA A 432 12.41 -2.50 -5.32
C ALA A 432 12.02 -2.53 -6.81
N ALA A 433 11.89 -1.35 -7.45
CA ALA A 433 11.60 -1.26 -8.87
C ALA A 433 12.71 -1.88 -9.74
N HIS A 434 13.97 -1.59 -9.42
CA HIS A 434 15.13 -2.16 -10.12
C HIS A 434 15.24 -3.69 -9.91
N TYR A 435 15.01 -4.17 -8.69
CA TYR A 435 14.97 -5.60 -8.39
C TYR A 435 13.89 -6.31 -9.22
N PHE A 436 12.67 -5.77 -9.26
CA PHE A 436 11.61 -6.39 -10.07
C PHE A 436 11.91 -6.33 -11.55
N ASP A 437 12.43 -5.22 -12.08
CA ASP A 437 12.77 -5.15 -13.51
C ASP A 437 13.80 -6.21 -13.92
N THR A 438 14.84 -6.39 -13.09
CA THR A 438 15.89 -7.39 -13.30
C THR A 438 15.34 -8.82 -13.18
N THR A 439 14.59 -9.09 -12.11
CA THR A 439 14.00 -10.41 -11.85
C THR A 439 12.99 -10.80 -12.91
N VAL A 440 12.08 -9.90 -13.29
CA VAL A 440 11.05 -10.13 -14.31
C VAL A 440 11.69 -10.34 -15.68
N SER A 441 12.71 -9.55 -16.04
CA SER A 441 13.46 -9.74 -17.29
C SER A 441 14.23 -11.07 -17.33
N LYS A 442 14.75 -11.52 -16.17
CA LYS A 442 15.38 -12.84 -16.04
C LYS A 442 14.35 -13.96 -16.19
N TRP A 443 13.18 -13.82 -15.58
CA TRP A 443 12.10 -14.80 -15.67
C TRP A 443 11.52 -14.91 -17.08
N GLU A 444 11.47 -13.80 -17.83
CA GLU A 444 11.13 -13.78 -19.27
C GLU A 444 12.08 -14.62 -20.11
N LYS A 445 13.38 -14.54 -19.85
CA LYS A 445 14.41 -15.26 -20.62
C LYS A 445 14.49 -16.75 -20.27
N ILE A 446 14.45 -17.07 -18.98
CA ILE A 446 14.70 -18.41 -18.45
C ILE A 446 13.41 -19.26 -18.41
N GLY A 447 12.25 -18.61 -18.33
CA GLY A 447 10.97 -19.27 -18.06
C GLY A 447 10.81 -19.60 -16.58
N ILE A 448 9.61 -19.37 -16.04
CA ILE A 448 9.35 -19.44 -14.59
C ILE A 448 9.61 -20.82 -13.96
N MET A 449 9.54 -21.89 -14.74
CA MET A 449 9.80 -23.26 -14.27
C MET A 449 11.26 -23.52 -13.90
N HIS A 450 12.19 -22.79 -14.52
CA HIS A 450 13.62 -22.95 -14.29
C HIS A 450 14.18 -21.95 -13.27
N VAL A 451 13.32 -21.10 -12.70
CA VAL A 451 13.70 -20.16 -11.63
C VAL A 451 14.00 -20.94 -10.35
N HIS A 452 15.07 -20.56 -9.65
CA HIS A 452 15.45 -21.22 -8.40
C HIS A 452 14.47 -20.87 -7.26
N ALA A 453 14.23 -21.81 -6.33
CA ALA A 453 13.27 -21.62 -5.24
C ALA A 453 13.64 -20.43 -4.32
N ASN A 454 14.93 -20.16 -4.14
CA ASN A 454 15.38 -19.03 -3.32
C ASN A 454 15.04 -17.67 -3.95
N GLU A 455 15.12 -17.53 -5.27
CA GLU A 455 14.75 -16.28 -5.96
C GLU A 455 13.24 -16.00 -5.81
N ARG A 456 12.41 -17.05 -5.87
CA ARG A 456 10.96 -16.90 -5.59
C ARG A 456 10.70 -16.49 -4.15
N LYS A 457 11.42 -17.06 -3.18
CA LYS A 457 11.29 -16.67 -1.76
C LYS A 457 11.69 -15.21 -1.53
N GLN A 458 12.75 -14.74 -2.18
CA GLN A 458 13.17 -13.32 -2.12
C GLN A 458 12.10 -12.41 -2.73
N ALA A 459 11.53 -12.76 -3.89
CA ALA A 459 10.43 -12.01 -4.48
C ALA A 459 9.19 -11.95 -3.56
N ILE A 460 8.84 -13.06 -2.90
CA ILE A 460 7.75 -13.11 -1.92
C ILE A 460 8.05 -12.19 -0.72
N SER A 461 9.27 -12.24 -0.18
CA SER A 461 9.69 -11.38 0.93
C SER A 461 9.58 -9.90 0.56
N LEU A 462 10.10 -9.51 -0.61
CA LEU A 462 10.04 -8.11 -1.06
C LEU A 462 8.60 -7.64 -1.30
N LEU A 463 7.75 -8.48 -1.90
CA LEU A 463 6.34 -8.15 -2.07
C LEU A 463 5.61 -7.98 -0.72
N SER A 464 5.93 -8.84 0.25
CA SER A 464 5.44 -8.68 1.64
C SER A 464 5.90 -7.35 2.24
N ASP A 465 7.18 -7.00 2.09
CA ASP A 465 7.72 -5.74 2.61
C ASP A 465 7.06 -4.51 1.97
N ILE A 466 6.63 -4.59 0.70
CA ILE A 466 5.86 -3.53 0.05
C ILE A 466 4.45 -3.38 0.63
N VAL A 467 3.82 -4.48 1.06
CA VAL A 467 2.52 -4.40 1.76
C VAL A 467 2.68 -3.66 3.09
N TYR A 468 3.70 -4.01 3.89
CA TYR A 468 4.04 -3.29 5.14
C TYR A 468 4.42 -1.83 4.90
N PHE A 469 5.18 -1.57 3.83
CA PHE A 469 5.53 -0.22 3.39
C PHE A 469 4.28 0.62 3.10
N LEU A 470 3.30 0.10 2.37
CA LEU A 470 2.05 0.81 2.10
C LEU A 470 1.18 1.00 3.35
N ALA A 471 1.24 0.06 4.30
CA ALA A 471 0.51 0.14 5.56
C ALA A 471 1.15 1.07 6.61
N CYS A 472 2.37 1.56 6.36
CA CYS A 472 3.16 2.31 7.35
C CYS A 472 3.39 1.56 8.66
N GLN A 473 3.60 0.24 8.59
CA GLN A 473 3.86 -0.62 9.74
C GLN A 473 5.23 -1.31 9.61
N GLU A 474 5.91 -1.53 10.74
CA GLU A 474 7.09 -2.40 10.77
C GLU A 474 6.66 -3.86 10.58
N ASN A 475 7.48 -4.65 9.88
CA ASN A 475 7.19 -6.07 9.64
C ASN A 475 7.42 -6.86 10.95
N ASN A 476 6.33 -7.11 11.68
CA ASN A 476 6.35 -7.80 12.97
C ASN A 476 6.35 -9.34 12.84
N GLY A 477 6.51 -9.87 11.62
CA GLY A 477 6.41 -11.31 11.34
C GLY A 477 4.98 -11.86 11.28
N SER A 478 3.97 -10.98 11.29
CA SER A 478 2.59 -11.33 10.95
C SER A 478 2.44 -11.68 9.47
N ASP A 479 1.39 -12.40 9.11
CA ASP A 479 1.10 -12.67 7.71
C ASP A 479 0.75 -11.35 6.99
N ALA A 480 1.39 -11.08 5.86
CA ALA A 480 1.18 -9.88 5.06
C ALA A 480 -0.28 -9.76 4.58
N PHE A 481 -1.01 -10.88 4.50
CA PHE A 481 -2.42 -10.88 4.12
C PHE A 481 -3.35 -10.29 5.19
N ASP A 482 -2.97 -10.33 6.47
CA ASP A 482 -3.77 -9.85 7.60
C ASP A 482 -3.60 -8.35 7.88
N VAL A 483 -2.63 -7.71 7.22
CA VAL A 483 -2.33 -6.29 7.41
C VAL A 483 -3.47 -5.43 6.86
N GLN A 484 -4.14 -4.67 7.75
CA GLN A 484 -5.18 -3.72 7.38
C GLN A 484 -4.64 -2.28 7.36
N ILE A 485 -4.94 -1.56 6.28
CA ILE A 485 -4.60 -0.14 6.15
C ILE A 485 -5.76 0.69 6.72
N LEU A 486 -5.58 1.18 7.95
CA LEU A 486 -6.53 2.09 8.59
C LEU A 486 -6.49 3.50 7.97
N LYS A 487 -5.30 3.96 7.56
CA LYS A 487 -5.11 5.26 6.91
C LYS A 487 -4.05 5.15 5.80
N ALA A 488 -4.47 5.35 4.56
CA ALA A 488 -3.57 5.25 3.41
C ALA A 488 -2.60 6.46 3.34
N ASN A 489 -1.31 6.18 3.12
CA ASN A 489 -0.31 7.22 2.88
C ASN A 489 -0.21 7.55 1.38
N ARG A 490 -0.71 8.73 1.00
CA ARG A 490 -0.75 9.19 -0.40
C ARG A 490 0.64 9.34 -1.03
N GLU A 491 1.66 9.74 -0.28
CA GLU A 491 3.01 9.91 -0.82
C GLU A 491 3.64 8.55 -1.12
N ARG A 492 3.48 7.54 -0.26
CA ARG A 492 3.94 6.17 -0.55
C ARG A 492 3.21 5.56 -1.76
N GLN A 493 1.88 5.70 -1.83
CA GLN A 493 1.10 5.25 -2.99
C GLN A 493 1.54 5.93 -4.30
N LYS A 494 1.95 7.20 -4.22
CA LYS A 494 2.47 7.97 -5.35
C LYS A 494 3.86 7.48 -5.77
N LEU A 495 4.74 7.16 -4.81
CA LEU A 495 6.06 6.57 -5.10
C LEU A 495 5.92 5.23 -5.86
N ILE A 496 5.01 4.34 -5.46
CA ILE A 496 4.77 3.06 -6.16
C ILE A 496 4.38 3.29 -7.64
N ARG A 497 3.65 4.38 -7.95
CA ARG A 497 3.32 4.74 -9.33
C ARG A 497 4.49 5.40 -10.06
N GLU A 498 5.09 6.44 -9.47
CA GLU A 498 6.13 7.25 -10.13
C GLU A 498 7.42 6.46 -10.36
N GLN A 499 7.77 5.52 -9.48
CA GLN A 499 8.91 4.62 -9.65
C GLN A 499 8.61 3.37 -10.47
N ASN A 500 7.49 3.35 -11.20
CA ASN A 500 7.10 2.26 -12.11
C ASN A 500 6.93 0.87 -11.47
N ILE A 501 6.79 0.76 -10.15
CA ILE A 501 6.55 -0.53 -9.48
C ILE A 501 5.23 -1.15 -9.98
N LEU A 502 4.16 -0.35 -10.13
CA LEU A 502 2.88 -0.86 -10.70
C LEU A 502 3.07 -1.52 -12.06
N LYS A 503 3.90 -0.92 -12.94
CA LYS A 503 4.19 -1.47 -14.27
C LYS A 503 4.91 -2.81 -14.16
N GLN A 504 5.86 -2.94 -13.24
CA GLN A 504 6.59 -4.20 -13.02
C GLN A 504 5.69 -5.28 -12.41
N LEU A 505 4.77 -4.93 -11.51
CA LEU A 505 3.79 -5.87 -10.95
C LEU A 505 2.89 -6.46 -12.05
N PHE A 506 2.37 -5.62 -12.96
CA PHE A 506 1.57 -6.11 -14.10
C PHE A 506 2.40 -6.96 -15.06
N ARG A 507 3.65 -6.59 -15.33
CA ARG A 507 4.57 -7.39 -16.15
C ARG A 507 4.81 -8.76 -15.51
N MET A 508 5.05 -8.81 -14.20
CA MET A 508 5.18 -10.06 -13.44
C MET A 508 3.90 -10.90 -13.51
N LEU A 509 2.72 -10.32 -13.30
CA LEU A 509 1.43 -11.02 -13.39
C LEU A 509 1.17 -11.59 -14.79
N ARG A 510 1.57 -10.88 -15.87
CA ARG A 510 1.43 -11.35 -17.25
C ARG A 510 2.27 -12.59 -17.53
N LEU A 511 3.49 -12.64 -16.99
CA LEU A 511 4.35 -13.83 -17.12
C LEU A 511 3.79 -15.05 -16.37
N LEU A 512 3.11 -14.82 -15.26
CA LEU A 512 2.52 -15.87 -14.43
C LEU A 512 1.21 -16.43 -15.03
N LYS A 513 0.54 -15.67 -15.91
CA LYS A 513 -0.77 -16.01 -16.47
C LYS A 513 -0.84 -17.39 -17.13
N PRO A 514 0.05 -17.79 -18.07
CA PRO A 514 -0.08 -19.08 -18.77
C PRO A 514 -0.03 -20.27 -17.81
N ARG A 515 0.70 -20.16 -16.71
CA ARG A 515 0.78 -21.22 -15.70
C ARG A 515 -0.47 -21.31 -14.84
N LEU A 516 -1.07 -20.17 -14.49
CA LEU A 516 -2.34 -20.12 -13.78
C LEU A 516 -3.48 -20.73 -14.60
N GLU A 517 -3.48 -20.53 -15.92
CA GLU A 517 -4.45 -21.13 -16.84
C GLU A 517 -4.25 -22.64 -17.01
N PHE A 518 -3.00 -23.11 -17.06
CA PHE A 518 -2.67 -24.54 -17.06
C PHE A 518 -3.15 -25.24 -15.78
N GLU A 519 -2.90 -24.65 -14.61
CA GLU A 519 -3.36 -25.20 -13.32
C GLU A 519 -4.88 -25.21 -13.19
N ARG A 520 -5.55 -24.15 -13.68
CA ARG A 520 -7.02 -24.08 -13.75
C ARG A 520 -7.61 -25.21 -14.62
N SER A 521 -6.94 -25.56 -15.71
CA SER A 521 -7.39 -26.59 -16.66
C SER A 521 -7.22 -28.00 -16.08
N ASN A 522 -6.09 -28.29 -15.41
CA ASN A 522 -5.88 -29.58 -14.72
C ASN A 522 -6.82 -29.78 -13.52
N MET A 523 -7.16 -28.72 -12.79
CA MET A 523 -8.08 -28.81 -11.66
C MET A 523 -9.54 -29.07 -12.09
N LYS A 524 -9.90 -28.70 -13.33
CA LYS A 524 -11.20 -29.08 -13.95
C LYS A 524 -11.24 -30.53 -14.42
N SER A 525 -10.13 -31.16 -14.80
CA SER A 525 -10.12 -32.59 -15.19
C SER A 525 -10.24 -33.53 -13.99
N ILE A 526 -9.70 -33.16 -12.83
CA ILE A 526 -9.75 -33.98 -11.61
C ILE A 526 -11.15 -34.00 -10.98
N LYS A 527 -11.95 -32.94 -11.14
CA LYS A 527 -13.34 -32.90 -10.66
C LYS A 527 -14.36 -33.57 -11.61
N GLY A 528 -13.90 -34.09 -12.75
CA GLY A 528 -14.74 -34.72 -13.78
C GLY A 528 -14.73 -36.25 -13.79
N SER A 529 -14.04 -36.91 -12.86
CA SER A 529 -13.91 -38.37 -12.83
C SER A 529 -14.29 -38.95 -11.47
N ASP A 530 -15.60 -38.95 -11.17
CA ASP A 530 -16.18 -39.83 -10.15
C ASP A 530 -17.45 -40.47 -10.72
N SER A 531 -17.27 -41.53 -11.52
CA SER A 531 -18.21 -42.65 -11.63
C SER A 531 -17.60 -43.71 -12.56
N HIS A 532 -16.91 -44.68 -11.96
CA HIS A 532 -16.87 -46.10 -12.32
C HIS A 532 -15.54 -46.71 -11.87
N ALA A 533 -15.60 -47.42 -10.75
CA ALA A 533 -14.59 -48.41 -10.39
C ALA A 533 -14.55 -49.52 -11.46
N PRO A 534 -13.35 -50.04 -11.76
CA PRO A 534 -13.23 -51.46 -12.05
C PRO A 534 -12.26 -52.12 -11.08
N ASN A 535 -12.60 -53.38 -10.81
CA ASN A 535 -12.00 -54.28 -9.85
C ASN A 535 -10.50 -54.53 -10.05
N SER A 536 -9.87 -54.89 -8.94
CA SER A 536 -8.53 -55.46 -8.78
C SER A 536 -8.18 -56.52 -9.85
N PRO A 537 -6.87 -56.72 -10.12
CA PRO A 537 -6.30 -57.97 -9.59
C PRO A 537 -4.87 -57.85 -9.03
N THR A 538 -4.69 -58.55 -7.91
CA THR A 538 -3.52 -59.30 -7.42
C THR A 538 -2.11 -58.70 -7.46
N MET A 539 -1.54 -58.63 -6.26
CA MET A 539 -0.11 -58.47 -5.96
C MET A 539 0.76 -59.56 -6.60
N GLN A 540 1.86 -59.16 -7.22
CA GLN A 540 3.16 -59.86 -7.12
C GLN A 540 4.31 -58.91 -7.54
N ASN A 541 5.36 -58.93 -6.71
CA ASN A 541 6.71 -58.37 -6.87
C ASN A 541 6.93 -56.87 -6.54
N ASN A 542 6.99 -56.62 -5.23
CA ASN A 542 7.81 -55.57 -4.59
C ASN A 542 9.29 -55.95 -4.81
N ASP A 543 10.12 -55.17 -5.50
CA ASP A 543 11.02 -54.20 -4.85
C ASP A 543 11.44 -53.05 -5.80
N GLN A 544 10.90 -52.98 -7.02
CA GLN A 544 11.22 -51.92 -8.00
C GLN A 544 10.16 -50.80 -8.06
N TYR A 545 9.11 -50.89 -7.24
CA TYR A 545 7.96 -49.97 -7.23
C TYR A 545 8.01 -48.90 -6.13
N ILE A 546 8.91 -49.04 -5.14
CA ILE A 546 9.02 -48.11 -4.00
C ILE A 546 9.90 -46.90 -4.34
N LEU A 547 10.89 -47.06 -5.23
CA LEU A 547 11.72 -45.95 -5.71
C LEU A 547 11.01 -45.03 -6.73
N SER A 548 10.07 -45.57 -7.52
CA SER A 548 9.28 -44.76 -8.46
C SER A 548 8.17 -43.98 -7.76
N GLN A 549 7.53 -44.56 -6.74
CA GLN A 549 6.50 -43.85 -5.95
C GLN A 549 7.09 -42.76 -5.04
N GLN A 550 8.28 -42.97 -4.46
CA GLN A 550 8.96 -41.91 -3.71
C GLN A 550 9.38 -40.75 -4.62
N GLN A 551 9.88 -41.02 -5.84
CA GLN A 551 10.21 -39.96 -6.79
C GLN A 551 8.97 -39.22 -7.35
N GLN A 552 7.84 -39.90 -7.52
CA GLN A 552 6.57 -39.30 -7.92
C GLN A 552 5.96 -38.42 -6.81
N GLN A 553 5.88 -38.90 -5.56
CA GLN A 553 5.41 -38.09 -4.42
C GLN A 553 6.26 -36.84 -4.21
N ASP A 554 7.59 -36.95 -4.34
CA ASP A 554 8.49 -35.82 -4.22
C ASP A 554 8.33 -34.81 -5.37
N SER A 555 8.03 -35.28 -6.58
CA SER A 555 7.73 -34.41 -7.72
C SER A 555 6.39 -33.69 -7.55
N ASP A 556 5.37 -34.37 -7.01
CA ASP A 556 4.05 -33.80 -6.75
C ASP A 556 4.08 -32.79 -5.60
N ILE A 557 4.86 -33.04 -4.53
CA ILE A 557 5.09 -32.10 -3.43
C ILE A 557 5.87 -30.87 -3.92
N ARG A 558 6.89 -31.06 -4.78
CA ARG A 558 7.64 -29.95 -5.41
C ARG A 558 6.75 -29.13 -6.34
N HIS A 559 5.88 -29.76 -7.12
CA HIS A 559 4.89 -29.09 -7.97
C HIS A 559 3.85 -28.33 -7.13
N SER A 560 3.37 -28.91 -6.03
CA SER A 560 2.46 -28.26 -5.08
C SER A 560 3.10 -27.05 -4.39
N THR A 561 4.35 -27.18 -3.93
CA THR A 561 5.11 -26.08 -3.30
C THR A 561 5.40 -24.95 -4.29
N PHE A 562 5.73 -25.29 -5.54
CA PHE A 562 5.94 -24.33 -6.62
C PHE A 562 4.63 -23.58 -6.97
N SER A 563 3.53 -24.31 -7.16
CA SER A 563 2.20 -23.74 -7.42
C SER A 563 1.77 -22.81 -6.28
N TYR A 564 1.97 -23.22 -5.02
CA TYR A 564 1.71 -22.39 -3.86
C TYR A 564 2.52 -21.09 -3.87
N GLN A 565 3.84 -21.16 -4.10
CA GLN A 565 4.69 -19.96 -4.20
C GLN A 565 4.24 -19.00 -5.30
N VAL A 566 3.88 -19.52 -6.48
CA VAL A 566 3.36 -18.73 -7.60
C VAL A 566 2.03 -18.06 -7.24
N LYS A 567 1.11 -18.79 -6.60
CA LYS A 567 -0.17 -18.23 -6.13
C LYS A 567 0.07 -17.16 -5.06
N THR A 568 1.00 -17.37 -4.13
CA THR A 568 1.35 -16.39 -3.11
C THR A 568 1.91 -15.11 -3.72
N ILE A 569 2.80 -15.20 -4.71
CA ILE A 569 3.30 -14.04 -5.47
C ILE A 569 2.12 -13.27 -6.09
N CYS A 570 1.21 -13.96 -6.77
CA CYS A 570 0.04 -13.32 -7.39
C CYS A 570 -0.88 -12.65 -6.35
N ARG A 571 -1.16 -13.33 -5.23
CA ARG A 571 -1.98 -12.79 -4.14
C ARG A 571 -1.37 -11.53 -3.54
N LEU A 572 -0.06 -11.52 -3.32
CA LEU A 572 0.64 -10.33 -2.83
C LEU A 572 0.61 -9.19 -3.85
N CYS A 573 0.81 -9.47 -5.14
CA CYS A 573 0.67 -8.45 -6.20
C CYS A 573 -0.73 -7.82 -6.19
N TYR A 574 -1.80 -8.62 -6.15
CA TYR A 574 -3.17 -8.11 -6.08
C TYR A 574 -3.45 -7.35 -4.78
N ARG A 575 -2.91 -7.81 -3.64
CA ARG A 575 -3.00 -7.09 -2.36
C ARG A 575 -2.34 -5.71 -2.44
N ILE A 576 -1.16 -5.60 -3.02
CA ILE A 576 -0.47 -4.33 -3.25
C ILE A 576 -1.30 -3.43 -4.15
N LEU A 577 -1.86 -3.95 -5.26
CA LEU A 577 -2.74 -3.20 -6.15
C LEU A 577 -3.98 -2.65 -5.43
N LYS A 578 -4.63 -3.47 -4.60
CA LYS A 578 -5.79 -3.09 -3.76
C LYS A 578 -5.46 -1.94 -2.81
N HIS A 579 -4.27 -1.95 -2.20
CA HIS A 579 -3.83 -0.88 -1.31
C HIS A 579 -3.39 0.39 -2.07
N CYS A 580 -2.84 0.25 -3.27
CA CYS A 580 -2.41 1.40 -4.08
C CYS A 580 -3.56 2.25 -4.62
N GLN A 581 -4.75 1.67 -4.80
CA GLN A 581 -5.92 2.35 -5.37
C GLN A 581 -6.85 2.99 -4.33
N GLN A 582 -6.69 2.65 -3.05
CA GLN A 582 -7.53 3.16 -1.96
C GLN A 582 -7.48 4.70 -1.92
N GLU A 583 -8.64 5.34 -2.12
CA GLU A 583 -8.83 6.80 -2.13
C GLU A 583 -7.91 7.60 -3.07
N TYR A 584 -7.35 6.97 -4.13
CA TYR A 584 -6.41 7.64 -5.03
C TYR A 584 -6.75 7.49 -6.51
N ARG A 585 -7.47 8.49 -7.03
CA ARG A 585 -7.98 8.57 -8.41
C ARG A 585 -6.94 8.30 -9.51
N LYS A 586 -5.76 8.93 -9.45
CA LYS A 586 -4.71 8.75 -10.49
C LYS A 586 -4.19 7.31 -10.54
N ASN A 587 -4.11 6.63 -9.39
CA ASN A 587 -3.70 5.24 -9.34
C ASN A 587 -4.81 4.32 -9.88
N GLN A 588 -6.07 4.59 -9.51
CA GLN A 588 -7.23 3.88 -10.06
C GLN A 588 -7.29 3.97 -11.59
N GLU A 589 -7.04 5.15 -12.18
CA GLU A 589 -6.99 5.32 -13.64
C GLU A 589 -5.85 4.53 -14.29
N THR A 590 -4.70 4.43 -13.62
CA THR A 590 -3.55 3.67 -14.12
C THR A 590 -3.83 2.17 -14.10
N ILE A 591 -4.43 1.67 -13.01
CA ILE A 591 -4.82 0.27 -12.83
C ILE A 591 -5.96 -0.10 -13.79
N ALA A 592 -6.92 0.80 -14.00
CA ALA A 592 -8.06 0.58 -14.89
C ALA A 592 -7.67 0.38 -16.36
N LYS A 593 -6.49 0.84 -16.81
CA LYS A 593 -5.98 0.51 -18.15
C LYS A 593 -5.75 -0.99 -18.35
N GLU A 594 -5.45 -1.70 -17.27
CA GLU A 594 -5.17 -3.15 -17.24
C GLU A 594 -6.39 -3.96 -16.78
N PHE A 595 -7.58 -3.35 -16.75
CA PHE A 595 -8.80 -3.97 -16.25
C PHE A 595 -9.12 -5.29 -16.98
N SER A 596 -9.05 -5.29 -18.32
CA SER A 596 -9.29 -6.49 -19.14
C SER A 596 -8.31 -7.63 -18.85
N PHE A 597 -7.08 -7.30 -18.44
CA PHE A 597 -6.10 -8.30 -18.05
C PHE A 597 -6.47 -8.93 -16.69
N MET A 598 -6.83 -8.11 -15.69
CA MET A 598 -7.24 -8.60 -14.36
C MET A 598 -8.47 -9.52 -14.44
N GLN A 599 -9.43 -9.20 -15.33
CA GLN A 599 -10.60 -10.04 -15.60
C GLN A 599 -10.23 -11.47 -16.00
N SER A 600 -9.22 -11.63 -16.86
CA SER A 600 -8.82 -12.95 -17.34
C SER A 600 -8.29 -13.86 -16.23
N GLN A 601 -7.92 -13.30 -15.09
CA GLN A 601 -7.36 -14.02 -13.95
C GLN A 601 -8.39 -14.30 -12.84
N ILE A 602 -9.65 -13.90 -13.01
CA ILE A 602 -10.71 -14.19 -12.04
C ILE A 602 -11.03 -15.70 -12.05
N GLY A 603 -11.12 -16.27 -10.85
CA GLY A 603 -11.35 -17.70 -10.63
C GLY A 603 -10.07 -18.54 -10.50
N CYS A 604 -8.89 -17.91 -10.45
CA CYS A 604 -7.61 -18.58 -10.16
C CYS A 604 -7.23 -18.60 -8.67
N ASP A 605 -8.11 -18.15 -7.76
CA ASP A 605 -7.91 -18.04 -6.30
C ASP A 605 -6.70 -17.17 -5.89
N ILE A 606 -6.51 -16.06 -6.59
CA ILE A 606 -5.39 -15.13 -6.44
C ILE A 606 -5.77 -13.75 -5.87
N LEU A 607 -6.99 -13.58 -5.32
CA LEU A 607 -7.52 -12.30 -4.79
C LEU A 607 -7.70 -11.19 -5.85
N ALA A 608 -7.83 -11.57 -7.13
CA ALA A 608 -8.13 -10.63 -8.21
C ALA A 608 -9.52 -10.00 -8.02
N GLU A 609 -10.50 -10.80 -7.61
CA GLU A 609 -11.86 -10.36 -7.30
C GLU A 609 -11.90 -9.18 -6.32
N ASP A 610 -11.28 -9.30 -5.15
CA ASP A 610 -11.24 -8.27 -4.10
C ASP A 610 -10.60 -6.95 -4.54
N THR A 611 -9.69 -7.02 -5.52
CA THR A 611 -9.00 -5.84 -6.06
C THR A 611 -9.90 -5.12 -7.07
N ILE A 612 -10.57 -5.88 -7.94
CA ILE A 612 -11.51 -5.34 -8.93
C ILE A 612 -12.67 -4.66 -8.22
N THR A 613 -13.18 -5.25 -7.14
CA THR A 613 -14.37 -4.73 -6.46
C THR A 613 -14.04 -3.45 -5.71
N ALA A 614 -12.89 -3.43 -5.02
CA ALA A 614 -12.36 -2.20 -4.44
C ALA A 614 -12.01 -1.12 -5.49
N LEU A 615 -11.71 -1.49 -6.74
CA LEU A 615 -11.47 -0.52 -7.83
C LEU A 615 -12.77 0.09 -8.34
N LEU A 616 -13.85 -0.69 -8.36
CA LEU A 616 -15.14 -0.29 -8.90
C LEU A 616 -16.01 0.43 -7.86
N HIS A 617 -15.81 0.12 -6.58
CA HIS A 617 -16.49 0.77 -5.46
C HIS A 617 -16.30 2.29 -5.52
N ASN A 618 -17.41 3.04 -5.52
CA ASN A 618 -17.45 4.51 -5.60
C ASN A 618 -16.76 5.14 -6.83
N ASN A 619 -16.66 4.43 -7.96
CA ASN A 619 -16.05 4.95 -9.19
C ASN A 619 -16.99 4.94 -10.41
N LYS A 620 -18.03 5.78 -10.40
CA LYS A 620 -19.02 5.93 -11.49
C LYS A 620 -18.42 5.99 -12.90
N LYS A 621 -17.40 6.83 -13.13
CA LYS A 621 -16.77 6.98 -14.47
C LYS A 621 -16.06 5.70 -14.96
N LEU A 622 -15.50 4.90 -14.05
CA LEU A 622 -14.85 3.65 -14.43
C LEU A 622 -15.90 2.57 -14.74
N LEU A 623 -16.97 2.53 -13.94
CA LEU A 623 -18.12 1.65 -14.17
C LEU A 623 -18.75 1.88 -15.55
N GLU A 624 -19.03 3.15 -15.89
CA GLU A 624 -19.65 3.51 -17.19
C GLU A 624 -18.77 3.20 -18.41
N LYS A 625 -17.44 3.25 -18.25
CA LYS A 625 -16.49 3.09 -19.36
C LYS A 625 -16.03 1.65 -19.57
N HIS A 626 -15.86 0.87 -18.51
CA HIS A 626 -15.16 -0.42 -18.54
C HIS A 626 -16.03 -1.64 -18.25
N ILE A 627 -17.28 -1.47 -17.82
CA ILE A 627 -18.21 -2.60 -17.63
C ILE A 627 -19.04 -2.79 -18.90
N THR A 628 -19.01 -4.02 -19.45
CA THR A 628 -19.85 -4.47 -20.56
C THR A 628 -20.58 -5.77 -20.18
N GLU A 629 -21.45 -6.26 -21.06
CA GLU A 629 -22.23 -7.48 -20.84
C GLU A 629 -21.35 -8.72 -20.63
N LYS A 630 -20.19 -8.79 -21.30
CA LYS A 630 -19.24 -9.92 -21.18
C LYS A 630 -18.67 -10.06 -19.77
N GLU A 631 -18.45 -8.94 -19.09
CA GLU A 631 -17.97 -8.92 -17.71
C GLU A 631 -19.02 -9.47 -16.76
N ILE A 632 -20.26 -9.01 -16.89
CA ILE A 632 -21.38 -9.45 -16.06
C ILE A 632 -21.59 -10.96 -16.25
N ASP A 633 -21.57 -11.45 -17.48
CA ASP A 633 -21.67 -12.89 -17.77
C ASP A 633 -20.50 -13.70 -17.15
N THR A 634 -19.31 -13.11 -17.08
CA THR A 634 -18.16 -13.76 -16.40
C THR A 634 -18.37 -13.83 -14.89
N PHE A 635 -18.88 -12.78 -14.26
CA PHE A 635 -19.23 -12.78 -12.84
C PHE A 635 -20.34 -13.78 -12.53
N VAL A 636 -21.39 -13.83 -13.37
CA VAL A 636 -22.49 -14.80 -13.24
C VAL A 636 -22.00 -16.23 -13.40
N ARG A 637 -21.11 -16.50 -14.35
CA ARG A 637 -20.46 -17.82 -14.49
C ARG A 637 -19.66 -18.22 -13.26
N LEU A 638 -18.94 -17.28 -12.65
CA LEU A 638 -18.16 -17.53 -11.43
C LEU A 638 -19.05 -17.74 -10.21
N LEU A 639 -20.15 -17.00 -10.10
CA LEU A 639 -21.19 -17.23 -9.11
C LEU A 639 -21.75 -18.65 -9.24
N ARG A 640 -21.97 -19.14 -10.46
CA ARG A 640 -22.41 -20.52 -10.72
C ARG A 640 -21.34 -21.56 -10.34
N GLU A 641 -20.06 -21.30 -10.62
CA GLU A 641 -18.94 -22.21 -10.30
C GLU A 641 -18.63 -22.27 -8.77
N LYS A 642 -18.72 -21.15 -8.04
CA LYS A 642 -18.26 -21.04 -6.63
C LYS A 642 -19.36 -20.86 -5.60
N ARG A 643 -20.52 -20.29 -5.96
CA ARG A 643 -21.61 -19.90 -5.05
C ARG A 643 -21.19 -19.09 -3.82
N ASP A 644 -20.17 -18.25 -3.98
CA ASP A 644 -19.75 -17.34 -2.92
C ASP A 644 -20.64 -16.08 -2.92
N CYS A 645 -21.16 -15.71 -1.75
CA CYS A 645 -22.04 -14.57 -1.56
C CYS A 645 -21.39 -13.22 -1.90
N LYS A 646 -20.04 -13.15 -1.83
CA LYS A 646 -19.28 -11.95 -2.20
C LYS A 646 -19.52 -11.51 -3.64
N PHE A 647 -19.73 -12.44 -4.57
CA PHE A 647 -20.01 -12.07 -5.96
C PHE A 647 -21.37 -11.40 -6.15
N LEU A 648 -22.35 -11.69 -5.28
CA LEU A 648 -23.63 -10.97 -5.27
C LEU A 648 -23.47 -9.57 -4.70
N GLU A 649 -22.70 -9.42 -3.63
CA GLU A 649 -22.31 -8.11 -3.09
C GLU A 649 -21.63 -7.26 -4.17
N TYR A 650 -20.73 -7.88 -4.93
CA TYR A 650 -20.05 -7.20 -6.04
C TYR A 650 -21.02 -6.75 -7.13
N LEU A 651 -21.95 -7.60 -7.56
CA LEU A 651 -23.00 -7.19 -8.51
C LEU A 651 -23.87 -6.06 -7.95
N SER A 652 -24.16 -6.08 -6.64
CA SER A 652 -24.92 -5.02 -5.96
C SER A 652 -24.18 -3.69 -5.99
N ASP A 653 -22.87 -3.70 -5.69
CA ASP A 653 -21.98 -2.53 -5.75
C ASP A 653 -21.80 -1.96 -7.16
N LEU A 654 -22.01 -2.77 -8.21
CA LEU A 654 -21.98 -2.27 -9.59
C LEU A 654 -23.23 -1.48 -9.96
N CYS A 655 -24.37 -1.73 -9.30
CA CYS A 655 -25.63 -1.03 -9.54
C CYS A 655 -25.63 0.39 -8.97
N VAL A 656 -24.96 0.60 -7.83
CA VAL A 656 -24.95 1.88 -7.09
C VAL A 656 -23.53 2.38 -6.84
N SER A 657 -23.27 3.64 -7.15
CA SER A 657 -21.98 4.29 -6.90
C SER A 657 -22.21 5.61 -6.17
N SER A 658 -21.60 5.77 -4.99
CA SER A 658 -21.76 6.97 -4.15
C SER A 658 -23.23 7.33 -3.90
N SER A 659 -24.05 6.32 -3.58
CA SER A 659 -25.49 6.45 -3.36
C SER A 659 -26.30 6.98 -4.55
N GLN A 660 -25.76 6.85 -5.78
CA GLN A 660 -26.48 7.13 -7.02
C GLN A 660 -26.57 5.86 -7.88
N ALA A 661 -27.73 5.59 -8.48
CA ALA A 661 -27.87 4.51 -9.45
C ALA A 661 -27.06 4.79 -10.73
N ILE A 662 -26.55 3.70 -11.32
CA ILE A 662 -26.02 3.70 -12.68
C ILE A 662 -26.97 2.92 -13.58
N ALA A 663 -27.92 3.63 -14.19
CA ALA A 663 -29.00 3.05 -15.00
C ALA A 663 -28.52 2.04 -16.05
N ARG A 664 -27.42 2.36 -16.77
CA ARG A 664 -26.83 1.48 -17.79
C ARG A 664 -26.34 0.15 -17.20
N THR A 665 -25.68 0.18 -16.05
CA THR A 665 -25.15 -1.03 -15.40
C THR A 665 -26.29 -1.86 -14.80
N GLN A 666 -27.26 -1.21 -14.18
CA GLN A 666 -28.48 -1.85 -13.70
C GLN A 666 -29.19 -2.59 -14.83
N GLU A 667 -29.42 -1.96 -15.99
CA GLU A 667 -30.08 -2.59 -17.13
C GLU A 667 -29.37 -3.87 -17.60
N MET A 668 -28.04 -3.84 -17.71
CA MET A 668 -27.25 -5.01 -18.12
C MET A 668 -27.34 -6.14 -17.10
N ILE A 669 -27.26 -5.82 -15.80
CA ILE A 669 -27.38 -6.80 -14.72
C ILE A 669 -28.79 -7.40 -14.69
N CYS A 670 -29.84 -6.59 -14.87
CA CYS A 670 -31.22 -7.05 -14.94
C CYS A 670 -31.42 -8.10 -16.05
N LYS A 671 -30.98 -7.79 -17.27
CA LYS A 671 -31.11 -8.73 -18.41
C LYS A 671 -30.30 -10.01 -18.21
N SER A 672 -29.06 -9.91 -17.69
CA SER A 672 -28.21 -11.10 -17.52
C SER A 672 -28.65 -11.98 -16.35
N VAL A 673 -29.04 -11.40 -15.21
CA VAL A 673 -29.39 -12.14 -13.99
C VAL A 673 -30.84 -12.65 -14.01
N LEU A 674 -31.81 -11.80 -14.36
CA LEU A 674 -33.24 -12.17 -14.29
C LEU A 674 -33.70 -13.00 -15.50
N GLU A 675 -33.25 -12.68 -16.71
CA GLU A 675 -33.75 -13.34 -17.93
C GLU A 675 -32.89 -14.56 -18.32
N LYS A 676 -31.56 -14.44 -18.30
CA LYS A 676 -30.66 -15.48 -18.83
C LYS A 676 -30.24 -16.53 -17.80
N ASN A 677 -30.15 -16.18 -16.52
CA ASN A 677 -29.52 -17.01 -15.49
C ASN A 677 -30.37 -17.14 -14.22
N ALA A 678 -31.67 -17.39 -14.36
CA ALA A 678 -32.58 -17.55 -13.22
C ALA A 678 -32.29 -18.78 -12.33
N ASP A 679 -31.38 -19.67 -12.74
CA ASP A 679 -30.96 -20.87 -12.01
C ASP A 679 -30.04 -20.57 -10.81
N ILE A 680 -29.37 -19.41 -10.80
CA ILE A 680 -28.51 -18.99 -9.67
C ILE A 680 -29.33 -18.40 -8.52
N LEU A 681 -30.58 -18.02 -8.77
CA LEU A 681 -31.44 -17.32 -7.82
C LEU A 681 -32.22 -18.30 -6.96
N ILE A 682 -32.34 -17.99 -5.68
CA ILE A 682 -33.26 -18.67 -4.77
C ILE A 682 -34.67 -18.16 -5.05
N ARG A 683 -35.61 -19.07 -5.31
CA ARG A 683 -37.01 -18.72 -5.53
C ARG A 683 -37.76 -18.66 -4.21
N THR A 684 -38.58 -17.64 -4.05
CA THR A 684 -39.33 -17.39 -2.81
C THR A 684 -40.82 -17.49 -3.11
N LYS A 685 -41.55 -18.30 -2.34
CA LYS A 685 -43.00 -18.47 -2.47
C LYS A 685 -43.69 -18.42 -1.12
N LEU A 686 -44.92 -17.92 -1.13
CA LEU A 686 -45.82 -17.99 0.01
C LEU A 686 -46.72 -19.23 -0.17
N GLU A 687 -46.64 -20.18 0.75
CA GLU A 687 -47.49 -21.38 0.76
C GLU A 687 -48.35 -21.43 2.02
N GLU A 688 -49.60 -21.87 1.87
CA GLU A 688 -50.52 -22.11 2.97
C GLU A 688 -50.36 -23.56 3.46
N ARG A 689 -49.85 -23.76 4.68
CA ARG A 689 -49.75 -25.08 5.31
C ARG A 689 -50.78 -25.22 6.42
N ALA A 690 -51.47 -26.35 6.43
CA ALA A 690 -52.38 -26.71 7.51
C ALA A 690 -51.58 -27.30 8.68
N CYS A 691 -51.64 -26.66 9.86
CA CYS A 691 -51.15 -27.27 11.08
C CYS A 691 -52.15 -28.34 11.55
N ILE A 692 -51.67 -29.56 11.76
CA ILE A 692 -52.34 -30.52 12.64
C ILE A 692 -51.71 -30.27 14.01
N GLU A 693 -52.45 -29.68 14.94
CA GLU A 693 -52.05 -29.76 16.35
C GLU A 693 -52.12 -31.23 16.74
N ASP A 694 -50.97 -31.82 17.09
CA ASP A 694 -50.94 -33.12 17.74
C ASP A 694 -51.77 -33.03 19.02
N MET A 695 -52.85 -33.83 19.09
CA MET A 695 -53.64 -34.02 20.31
C MET A 695 -52.68 -34.42 21.44
N ILE A 696 -52.58 -33.59 22.47
CA ILE A 696 -52.15 -34.07 23.79
C ILE A 696 -53.20 -35.09 24.20
N LEU A 697 -52.82 -36.38 24.18
CA LEU A 697 -53.59 -37.45 24.80
C LEU A 697 -53.55 -37.25 26.32
N ASP A 698 -54.50 -36.51 26.86
CA ASP A 698 -54.87 -36.62 28.27
C ASP A 698 -55.93 -37.73 28.38
N ASP A 699 -55.53 -38.87 28.94
CA ASP A 699 -56.42 -39.92 29.40
C ASP A 699 -57.29 -39.35 30.53
N ASN A 700 -58.52 -38.97 30.17
CA ASN A 700 -59.76 -38.98 30.97
C ASN A 700 -60.63 -37.76 30.61
N VAL A 701 -61.60 -37.96 29.71
CA VAL A 701 -63.00 -37.51 29.80
C VAL A 701 -63.67 -37.76 28.44
N SER A 702 -64.76 -38.51 28.47
CA SER A 702 -65.61 -38.83 27.33
C SER A 702 -66.59 -37.69 27.02
N SER A 703 -66.36 -36.97 25.92
CA SER A 703 -67.40 -36.49 24.97
C SER A 703 -66.79 -35.66 23.83
N PRO A 704 -67.18 -35.87 22.55
CA PRO A 704 -66.66 -35.10 21.43
C PRO A 704 -67.61 -33.96 21.08
N THR A 705 -67.31 -32.75 21.55
CA THR A 705 -67.87 -31.52 20.97
C THR A 705 -66.82 -30.42 21.00
N GLY A 706 -66.13 -30.22 19.88
CA GLY A 706 -65.14 -29.15 19.74
C GLY A 706 -64.70 -29.03 18.30
N VAL A 707 -65.15 -27.96 17.65
CA VAL A 707 -64.86 -27.59 16.27
C VAL A 707 -63.34 -27.55 16.02
N SER A 708 -62.85 -28.31 15.04
CA SER A 708 -61.47 -28.22 14.56
C SER A 708 -61.24 -26.86 13.87
N ASN A 709 -60.77 -25.86 14.62
CA ASN A 709 -60.19 -24.66 14.03
C ASN A 709 -58.85 -25.05 13.37
N LYS A 710 -58.87 -25.31 12.06
CA LYS A 710 -57.65 -25.38 11.26
C LYS A 710 -57.05 -23.98 11.18
N ASN A 711 -56.11 -23.66 12.05
CA ASN A 711 -55.26 -22.48 11.84
C ASN A 711 -54.37 -22.74 10.62
N ILE A 712 -54.68 -22.06 9.51
CA ILE A 712 -53.85 -22.06 8.30
C ILE A 712 -52.74 -21.05 8.55
N LEU A 713 -51.50 -21.53 8.70
CA LEU A 713 -50.33 -20.65 8.78
C LEU A 713 -49.77 -20.46 7.36
N LYS A 714 -49.57 -19.19 6.98
CA LYS A 714 -48.87 -18.82 5.75
C LYS A 714 -47.37 -18.86 6.03
N GLU A 715 -46.66 -19.77 5.40
CA GLU A 715 -45.21 -19.89 5.53
C GLU A 715 -44.49 -19.46 4.25
N VAL A 716 -43.33 -18.83 4.40
CA VAL A 716 -42.47 -18.46 3.27
C VAL A 716 -41.44 -19.57 3.04
N ILE A 717 -41.48 -20.14 1.83
CA ILE A 717 -40.64 -21.26 1.43
C ILE A 717 -39.58 -20.77 0.44
N LEU A 718 -38.33 -21.13 0.72
CA LEU A 718 -37.19 -20.91 -0.16
C LEU A 718 -36.92 -22.18 -0.97
N THR A 719 -36.82 -22.03 -2.29
CA THR A 719 -36.53 -23.13 -3.22
C THR A 719 -35.16 -22.92 -3.87
N TRP A 720 -34.23 -23.86 -3.70
CA TRP A 720 -32.91 -23.84 -4.32
C TRP A 720 -32.50 -25.26 -4.75
N ASP A 721 -31.94 -25.46 -5.94
CA ASP A 721 -31.49 -26.77 -6.46
C ASP A 721 -32.51 -27.92 -6.34
N GLY A 722 -33.80 -27.61 -6.42
CA GLY A 722 -34.87 -28.60 -6.22
C GLY A 722 -35.14 -28.98 -4.76
N LYS A 723 -34.45 -28.39 -3.78
CA LYS A 723 -34.77 -28.43 -2.35
C LYS A 723 -35.70 -27.27 -1.98
N SER A 724 -36.63 -27.50 -1.06
CA SER A 724 -37.57 -26.49 -0.56
C SER A 724 -37.65 -26.57 0.97
N GLU A 725 -37.44 -25.45 1.67
CA GLU A 725 -37.53 -25.40 3.14
C GLU A 725 -38.14 -24.05 3.59
N SER A 726 -38.76 -24.04 4.78
CA SER A 726 -39.29 -22.81 5.40
C SER A 726 -38.16 -21.92 5.89
N ILE A 727 -38.24 -20.61 5.58
CA ILE A 727 -37.23 -19.62 5.98
C ILE A 727 -37.14 -19.50 7.52
N GLU A 728 -38.26 -19.64 8.21
CA GLU A 728 -38.33 -19.57 9.68
C GLU A 728 -37.71 -20.79 10.33
N TYR A 729 -37.94 -21.98 9.75
CA TYR A 729 -37.30 -23.21 10.18
C TYR A 729 -35.78 -23.14 10.01
N MET A 730 -35.31 -22.70 8.84
CA MET A 730 -33.87 -22.54 8.57
C MET A 730 -33.22 -21.54 9.54
N ALA A 731 -33.88 -20.40 9.80
CA ALA A 731 -33.38 -19.38 10.72
C ALA A 731 -33.41 -19.85 12.18
N GLY A 732 -34.43 -20.62 12.58
CA GLY A 732 -34.54 -21.24 13.89
C GLY A 732 -33.42 -22.26 14.13
N VAL A 733 -33.14 -23.13 13.15
CA VAL A 733 -32.04 -24.10 13.22
C VAL A 733 -30.67 -23.39 13.26
N ALA A 734 -30.47 -22.37 12.44
CA ALA A 734 -29.21 -21.63 12.38
C ALA A 734 -28.87 -20.93 13.72
N ARG A 735 -29.89 -20.38 14.40
CA ARG A 735 -29.73 -19.59 15.64
C ARG A 735 -29.76 -20.43 16.91
N PHE A 736 -30.67 -21.40 17.03
CA PHE A 736 -30.93 -22.08 18.30
C PHE A 736 -30.39 -23.52 18.36
N GLN A 737 -30.16 -24.21 17.23
CA GLN A 737 -29.76 -25.63 17.21
C GLN A 737 -28.29 -25.82 16.80
N VAL A 738 -27.39 -25.71 17.77
CA VAL A 738 -25.92 -25.76 17.56
C VAL A 738 -25.43 -27.12 17.01
N SER A 739 -26.10 -28.23 17.36
CA SER A 739 -25.72 -29.61 16.99
C SER A 739 -26.39 -30.15 15.72
N HIS A 740 -27.16 -29.33 14.99
CA HIS A 740 -27.88 -29.79 13.80
C HIS A 740 -26.91 -29.99 12.60
N PRO A 741 -26.93 -31.14 11.90
CA PRO A 741 -25.97 -31.47 10.85
C PRO A 741 -26.02 -30.53 9.63
N ARG A 742 -27.18 -29.88 9.39
CA ARG A 742 -27.40 -28.94 8.28
C ARG A 742 -27.26 -27.45 8.68
N ARG A 743 -26.79 -27.15 9.89
CA ARG A 743 -26.71 -25.76 10.40
C ARG A 743 -25.86 -24.85 9.51
N GLU A 744 -24.67 -25.30 9.11
CA GLU A 744 -23.77 -24.50 8.27
C GLU A 744 -24.30 -24.34 6.84
N GLU A 745 -24.99 -25.36 6.32
CA GLU A 745 -25.71 -25.30 5.03
C GLU A 745 -26.78 -24.20 5.09
N PHE A 746 -27.66 -24.23 6.09
CA PHE A 746 -28.72 -23.23 6.25
C PHE A 746 -28.20 -21.82 6.49
N LYS A 747 -27.13 -21.66 7.27
CA LYS A 747 -26.49 -20.36 7.49
C LYS A 747 -25.94 -19.77 6.18
N ASN A 748 -25.24 -20.57 5.38
CA ASN A 748 -24.70 -20.12 4.09
C ASN A 748 -25.80 -19.76 3.10
N ILE A 749 -26.91 -20.51 3.07
CA ILE A 749 -28.05 -20.21 2.19
C ILE A 749 -28.75 -18.93 2.63
N LEU A 750 -28.99 -18.73 3.93
CA LEU A 750 -29.61 -17.50 4.45
C LEU A 750 -28.72 -16.28 4.18
N GLU A 751 -27.40 -16.43 4.31
CA GLU A 751 -26.46 -15.38 3.96
C GLU A 751 -26.49 -15.08 2.45
N TYR A 752 -26.45 -16.11 1.60
CA TYR A 752 -26.60 -15.95 0.15
C TYR A 752 -27.91 -15.24 -0.23
N TYR A 753 -29.02 -15.64 0.39
CA TYR A 753 -30.33 -15.04 0.17
C TYR A 753 -30.36 -13.57 0.62
N ARG A 754 -29.73 -13.21 1.74
CA ARG A 754 -29.58 -11.81 2.17
C ARG A 754 -28.89 -10.97 1.09
N TYR A 755 -27.77 -11.45 0.54
CA TYR A 755 -27.07 -10.73 -0.53
C TYR A 755 -27.87 -10.69 -1.84
N GLN A 756 -28.68 -11.72 -2.12
CA GLN A 756 -29.61 -11.70 -3.25
C GLN A 756 -30.69 -10.61 -3.08
N LEU A 757 -31.26 -10.46 -1.88
CA LEU A 757 -32.22 -9.39 -1.58
C LEU A 757 -31.58 -8.00 -1.71
N ASN A 758 -30.35 -7.84 -1.22
CA ASN A 758 -29.61 -6.59 -1.39
C ASN A 758 -29.38 -6.27 -2.87
N LEU A 759 -28.99 -7.26 -3.69
CA LEU A 759 -28.84 -7.09 -5.13
C LEU A 759 -30.17 -6.66 -5.77
N PHE A 760 -31.29 -7.31 -5.45
CA PHE A 760 -32.62 -6.94 -5.95
C PHE A 760 -33.01 -5.50 -5.58
N SER A 761 -32.75 -5.11 -4.33
CA SER A 761 -32.95 -3.74 -3.85
C SER A 761 -32.17 -2.71 -4.68
N HIS A 762 -30.87 -2.96 -4.92
CA HIS A 762 -30.02 -2.06 -5.70
C HIS A 762 -30.32 -2.07 -7.21
N MET A 763 -30.85 -3.18 -7.74
CA MET A 763 -31.32 -3.27 -9.13
C MET A 763 -32.57 -2.44 -9.37
N CYS A 764 -33.46 -2.32 -8.38
CA CYS A 764 -34.69 -1.53 -8.43
C CYS A 764 -34.49 -0.05 -8.06
N PHE A 765 -33.30 0.33 -7.57
CA PHE A 765 -32.99 1.69 -7.13
C PHE A 765 -33.21 2.71 -8.27
N ASP A 766 -33.74 3.89 -7.93
CA ASP A 766 -34.13 4.96 -8.87
C ASP A 766 -35.11 4.55 -9.98
N ARG A 767 -36.14 3.75 -9.64
CA ARG A 767 -37.28 3.41 -10.52
C ARG A 767 -36.90 2.62 -11.78
N GLN A 768 -35.99 1.65 -11.65
CA GLN A 768 -35.65 0.76 -12.75
C GLN A 768 -36.76 -0.29 -13.00
N TYR A 769 -37.73 0.05 -13.86
CA TYR A 769 -38.93 -0.76 -14.09
C TYR A 769 -38.66 -2.16 -14.64
N LEU A 770 -37.56 -2.37 -15.37
CA LEU A 770 -37.18 -3.68 -15.87
C LEU A 770 -36.99 -4.71 -14.73
N ALA A 771 -36.45 -4.28 -13.59
CA ALA A 771 -36.32 -5.12 -12.40
C ALA A 771 -37.63 -5.18 -11.61
N ILE A 772 -38.27 -4.02 -11.40
CA ILE A 772 -39.47 -3.89 -10.56
C ILE A 772 -40.61 -4.75 -11.12
N ASP A 773 -40.84 -4.74 -12.42
CA ASP A 773 -41.96 -5.48 -13.03
C ASP A 773 -41.76 -7.00 -12.92
N ASN A 774 -40.53 -7.49 -13.06
CA ASN A 774 -40.20 -8.91 -12.89
C ASN A 774 -40.21 -9.35 -11.42
N LEU A 775 -39.72 -8.51 -10.50
CA LEU A 775 -39.59 -8.87 -9.08
C LEU A 775 -40.88 -8.66 -8.30
N SER A 776 -41.71 -7.68 -8.68
CA SER A 776 -42.97 -7.40 -7.98
C SER A 776 -44.01 -8.52 -8.10
N THR A 777 -43.92 -9.36 -9.13
CA THR A 777 -44.78 -10.54 -9.28
C THR A 777 -44.38 -11.70 -8.36
N GLU A 778 -43.08 -11.85 -8.07
CA GLU A 778 -42.58 -12.91 -7.19
C GLU A 778 -42.61 -12.49 -5.71
N LEU A 779 -42.29 -11.23 -5.42
CA LEU A 779 -42.15 -10.67 -4.07
C LEU A 779 -43.27 -9.67 -3.78
N THR A 780 -44.44 -10.20 -3.42
CA THR A 780 -45.62 -9.40 -3.08
C THR A 780 -45.46 -8.68 -1.73
N ILE A 781 -46.24 -7.61 -1.52
CA ILE A 781 -46.25 -6.85 -0.25
C ILE A 781 -46.58 -7.76 0.93
N GLU A 782 -47.53 -8.68 0.77
CA GLU A 782 -47.94 -9.62 1.82
C GLU A 782 -46.79 -10.57 2.22
N LEU A 783 -46.04 -11.08 1.25
CA LEU A 783 -44.88 -11.95 1.50
C LEU A 783 -43.81 -11.19 2.28
N ILE A 784 -43.43 -10.00 1.80
CA ILE A 784 -42.39 -9.17 2.43
C ILE A 784 -42.80 -8.80 3.86
N LEU A 785 -44.05 -8.38 4.07
CA LEU A 785 -44.55 -8.01 5.40
C LEU A 785 -44.58 -9.21 6.36
N THR A 786 -44.87 -10.41 5.88
CA THR A 786 -44.82 -11.65 6.69
C THR A 786 -43.39 -11.92 7.17
N CYS A 787 -42.39 -11.77 6.30
CA CYS A 787 -40.98 -11.90 6.68
C CYS A 787 -40.53 -10.78 7.64
N ILE A 788 -40.96 -9.53 7.43
CA ILE A 788 -40.61 -8.41 8.31
C ILE A 788 -41.24 -8.58 9.69
N LYS A 789 -42.42 -9.21 9.81
CA LYS A 789 -43.08 -9.46 11.11
C LYS A 789 -42.48 -10.62 11.90
N SER A 790 -41.84 -11.57 11.25
CA SER A 790 -41.30 -12.77 11.90
C SER A 790 -40.09 -12.45 12.79
N GLU A 791 -40.26 -12.54 14.11
CA GLU A 791 -39.15 -12.43 15.09
C GLU A 791 -38.16 -13.61 15.00
N ASN A 792 -38.60 -14.70 14.35
CA ASN A 792 -37.77 -15.87 14.07
C ASN A 792 -36.74 -15.64 12.95
N LEU A 793 -36.71 -14.47 12.32
CA LEU A 793 -35.67 -14.09 11.37
C LEU A 793 -34.63 -13.12 11.96
N PRO A 794 -33.36 -13.14 11.49
CA PRO A 794 -32.34 -12.15 11.89
C PRO A 794 -32.74 -10.73 11.51
N ALA A 795 -32.40 -9.75 12.35
CA ALA A 795 -32.69 -8.33 12.10
C ALA A 795 -32.07 -7.83 10.79
N ASP A 796 -30.85 -8.28 10.48
CA ASP A 796 -30.15 -8.01 9.20
C ASP A 796 -30.97 -8.45 7.96
N LEU A 797 -31.65 -9.61 8.04
CA LEU A 797 -32.43 -10.13 6.92
C LEU A 797 -33.77 -9.40 6.82
N ARG A 798 -34.39 -9.08 7.95
CA ARG A 798 -35.59 -8.22 8.01
C ARG A 798 -35.32 -6.84 7.42
N ALA A 799 -34.15 -6.26 7.71
CA ALA A 799 -33.72 -4.98 7.15
C ALA A 799 -33.59 -5.05 5.62
N ALA A 800 -33.00 -6.12 5.08
CA ALA A 800 -32.93 -6.33 3.63
C ALA A 800 -34.32 -6.42 2.97
N PHE A 801 -35.30 -7.05 3.64
CA PHE A 801 -36.70 -7.06 3.19
C PHE A 801 -37.36 -5.68 3.26
N CYS A 802 -37.08 -4.87 4.30
CA CYS A 802 -37.53 -3.47 4.38
C CYS A 802 -37.00 -2.64 3.21
N ALA A 803 -35.69 -2.67 2.97
CA ALA A 803 -35.05 -1.98 1.86
C ALA A 803 -35.68 -2.36 0.51
N LEU A 804 -35.92 -3.66 0.31
CA LEU A 804 -36.56 -4.18 -0.90
C LEU A 804 -38.00 -3.66 -1.07
N MET A 805 -38.78 -3.60 0.01
CA MET A 805 -40.14 -3.07 0.00
C MET A 805 -40.15 -1.60 -0.42
N ILE A 806 -39.19 -0.81 0.07
CA ILE A 806 -39.04 0.60 -0.28
C ILE A 806 -38.76 0.73 -1.78
N HIS A 807 -37.80 0.00 -2.33
CA HIS A 807 -37.40 0.17 -3.73
C HIS A 807 -38.34 -0.48 -4.76
N ILE A 808 -39.06 -1.55 -4.42
CA ILE A 808 -40.00 -2.22 -5.33
C ILE A 808 -41.40 -1.60 -5.28
N HIS A 809 -41.93 -1.36 -4.07
CA HIS A 809 -43.35 -1.06 -3.88
C HIS A 809 -43.62 0.40 -3.48
N VAL A 810 -42.70 1.05 -2.76
CA VAL A 810 -42.86 2.45 -2.32
C VAL A 810 -42.32 3.42 -3.38
N ASN A 811 -41.08 3.29 -3.83
CA ASN A 811 -40.49 4.12 -4.88
C ASN A 811 -40.92 3.67 -6.29
N ARG A 812 -42.23 3.69 -6.54
CA ARG A 812 -42.88 3.27 -7.78
C ARG A 812 -43.92 4.30 -8.20
N ASP A 813 -44.04 4.58 -9.50
CA ASP A 813 -45.15 5.41 -9.99
C ASP A 813 -46.50 4.77 -9.60
N PRO A 814 -47.49 5.55 -9.11
CA PRO A 814 -47.60 7.01 -9.19
C PRO A 814 -47.08 7.80 -7.96
N GLN A 815 -46.25 7.22 -7.08
CA GLN A 815 -45.81 7.91 -5.86
C GLN A 815 -44.76 8.99 -6.16
N GLU A 816 -45.01 10.21 -5.71
CA GLU A 816 -44.14 11.37 -5.92
C GLU A 816 -43.97 12.17 -4.61
N GLU A 817 -42.86 12.92 -4.52
CA GLU A 817 -42.63 13.81 -3.40
C GLU A 817 -43.66 14.94 -3.38
N VAL A 818 -44.46 15.01 -2.31
CA VAL A 818 -45.44 16.07 -2.13
C VAL A 818 -44.77 17.29 -1.49
N THR A 819 -44.96 18.47 -2.08
CA THR A 819 -44.50 19.73 -1.49
C THR A 819 -45.18 19.97 -0.14
N ARG A 820 -44.42 19.92 0.96
CA ARG A 820 -44.93 20.10 2.34
C ARG A 820 -45.66 21.42 2.54
N ILE A 821 -45.21 22.48 1.86
CA ILE A 821 -45.81 23.81 1.90
C ILE A 821 -46.35 24.14 0.51
N LYS A 822 -47.67 24.23 0.40
CA LYS A 822 -48.34 24.72 -0.82
C LYS A 822 -48.35 26.26 -0.80
N TYR A 823 -47.43 26.87 -1.56
CA TYR A 823 -47.33 28.33 -1.71
C TYR A 823 -48.49 28.93 -2.51
N ALA A 824 -49.03 28.18 -3.47
CA ALA A 824 -50.21 28.56 -4.23
C ALA A 824 -51.46 27.91 -3.62
N ARG A 825 -52.49 28.72 -3.36
CA ARG A 825 -53.82 28.25 -2.94
C ARG A 825 -54.88 28.91 -3.80
N LEU A 826 -55.90 28.15 -4.16
CA LEU A 826 -57.08 28.68 -4.81
C LEU A 826 -57.92 29.41 -3.76
N TRP A 827 -58.32 30.65 -4.05
CA TRP A 827 -59.08 31.48 -3.13
C TRP A 827 -60.40 30.83 -2.68
N ASN A 828 -61.06 30.09 -3.57
CA ASN A 828 -62.31 29.38 -3.26
C ASN A 828 -62.16 28.18 -2.30
N GLN A 829 -60.93 27.72 -2.04
CA GLN A 829 -60.65 26.57 -1.16
C GLN A 829 -60.23 26.99 0.25
N VAL A 830 -60.05 28.29 0.51
CA VAL A 830 -59.63 28.80 1.82
C VAL A 830 -60.85 29.04 2.70
N LYS A 831 -61.03 28.22 3.74
CA LYS A 831 -62.08 28.39 4.76
C LYS A 831 -61.64 29.41 5.84
N PRO A 832 -62.57 30.17 6.44
CA PRO A 832 -62.27 31.15 7.49
C PRO A 832 -61.82 30.52 8.82
N THR A 833 -62.20 29.28 9.10
CA THR A 833 -61.71 28.46 10.21
C THR A 833 -61.45 27.03 9.70
N ILE A 834 -60.37 26.40 10.17
CA ILE A 834 -60.02 25.02 9.81
C ILE A 834 -59.55 24.26 11.06
N SER A 835 -60.13 23.10 11.31
CA SER A 835 -59.64 22.14 12.31
C SER A 835 -58.59 21.20 11.71
N LEU A 836 -57.79 20.52 12.55
CA LEU A 836 -56.80 19.53 12.10
C LEU A 836 -57.45 18.39 11.29
N TYR A 837 -58.62 17.92 11.74
CA TYR A 837 -59.37 16.89 11.05
C TYR A 837 -59.85 17.34 9.66
N GLU A 838 -60.38 18.56 9.56
CA GLU A 838 -60.78 19.13 8.28
C GLU A 838 -59.58 19.38 7.35
N TYR A 839 -58.42 19.77 7.91
CA TYR A 839 -57.18 19.93 7.15
C TYR A 839 -56.73 18.60 6.52
N ASP A 840 -56.74 17.50 7.29
CA ASP A 840 -56.39 16.17 6.79
C ASP A 840 -57.35 15.67 5.70
N GLN A 841 -58.64 15.97 5.82
CA GLN A 841 -59.62 15.69 4.76
C GLN A 841 -59.39 16.52 3.50
N THR A 842 -59.00 17.80 3.62
CA THR A 842 -58.68 18.64 2.46
C THR A 842 -57.39 18.22 1.73
N ILE A 843 -56.44 17.61 2.45
CA ILE A 843 -55.19 17.10 1.86
C ILE A 843 -55.37 15.71 1.24
N ASN A 844 -56.13 14.82 1.88
CA ASN A 844 -56.36 13.45 1.39
C ASN A 844 -57.36 13.36 0.24
N GLY A 845 -57.99 14.48 -0.15
CA GLY A 845 -59.00 14.51 -1.19
C GLY A 845 -60.37 14.07 -0.66
N SER A 846 -61.41 14.63 -1.26
CA SER A 846 -62.81 14.24 -1.09
C SER A 846 -63.03 12.72 -1.11
N LEU A 847 -64.11 12.26 -0.48
CA LEU A 847 -64.68 10.89 -0.46
C LEU A 847 -64.99 10.27 -1.85
N GLU A 848 -64.43 10.77 -2.94
CA GLU A 848 -64.44 10.07 -4.22
C GLU A 848 -63.26 9.09 -4.29
N PRO A 849 -63.46 7.88 -4.83
CA PRO A 849 -62.40 6.89 -4.99
C PRO A 849 -61.41 7.39 -6.04
N THR A 850 -60.39 8.11 -5.57
CA THR A 850 -59.19 8.39 -6.35
C THR A 850 -58.14 7.36 -5.98
N ASP A 851 -57.26 7.00 -6.94
CA ASP A 851 -56.18 6.00 -6.81
C ASP A 851 -55.33 6.11 -5.53
N LYS A 852 -55.35 7.28 -4.86
CA LYS A 852 -54.69 7.55 -3.58
C LYS A 852 -55.26 6.73 -2.42
N ASN A 853 -56.57 6.53 -2.35
CA ASN A 853 -57.21 5.76 -1.27
C ASN A 853 -56.93 4.26 -1.41
N GLU A 854 -56.92 3.74 -2.65
CA GLU A 854 -56.54 2.34 -2.91
C GLU A 854 -55.07 2.06 -2.55
N ASN A 855 -54.16 3.00 -2.86
CA ASN A 855 -52.75 2.84 -2.50
C ASN A 855 -52.52 2.96 -0.99
N LYS A 856 -53.27 3.82 -0.29
CA LYS A 856 -53.20 3.90 1.18
C LYS A 856 -53.64 2.59 1.85
N LEU A 857 -54.70 1.96 1.36
CA LEU A 857 -55.20 0.67 1.85
C LEU A 857 -54.17 -0.47 1.65
N LYS A 858 -53.38 -0.44 0.57
CA LYS A 858 -52.31 -1.43 0.34
C LYS A 858 -51.20 -1.40 1.38
N PHE A 859 -50.86 -0.22 1.93
CA PHE A 859 -49.76 -0.05 2.89
C PHE A 859 -50.21 0.17 4.33
N GLU A 860 -51.52 0.19 4.63
CA GLU A 860 -52.04 0.44 5.97
C GLU A 860 -51.51 -0.58 7.00
N SER A 861 -51.48 -1.86 6.63
CA SER A 861 -50.93 -2.93 7.47
C SER A 861 -49.43 -2.76 7.74
N THR A 862 -48.70 -2.15 6.78
CA THR A 862 -47.27 -1.85 6.90
C THR A 862 -47.03 -0.65 7.80
N MET A 863 -47.78 0.44 7.62
CA MET A 863 -47.68 1.64 8.47
C MET A 863 -47.98 1.31 9.94
N LYS A 864 -49.02 0.52 10.18
CA LYS A 864 -49.36 0.05 11.54
C LYS A 864 -48.24 -0.77 12.16
N PHE A 865 -47.62 -1.67 11.40
CA PHE A 865 -46.47 -2.44 11.87
C PHE A 865 -45.29 -1.52 12.25
N VAL A 866 -45.00 -0.48 11.47
CA VAL A 866 -43.93 0.48 11.76
C VAL A 866 -44.22 1.25 13.05
N GLU A 867 -45.46 1.68 13.27
CA GLU A 867 -45.88 2.33 14.52
C GLU A 867 -45.68 1.40 15.73
N ASP A 868 -46.16 0.16 15.64
CA ASP A 868 -46.01 -0.84 16.70
C ASP A 868 -44.52 -1.15 16.99
N TYR A 869 -43.71 -1.26 15.94
CA TYR A 869 -42.26 -1.46 16.06
C TYR A 869 -41.56 -0.28 16.74
N LEU A 870 -41.85 0.95 16.32
CA LEU A 870 -41.25 2.16 16.91
C LEU A 870 -41.63 2.33 18.37
N ASN A 871 -42.89 2.04 18.73
CA ASN A 871 -43.32 2.03 20.13
C ASN A 871 -42.52 1.02 20.95
N THR A 872 -42.31 -0.18 20.42
CA THR A 872 -41.49 -1.22 21.07
C THR A 872 -40.03 -0.77 21.26
N VAL A 873 -39.44 -0.07 20.29
CA VAL A 873 -38.06 0.44 20.37
C VAL A 873 -37.94 1.56 21.42
N VAL A 874 -38.93 2.44 21.52
CA VAL A 874 -38.98 3.54 22.51
C VAL A 874 -39.15 3.01 23.94
N GLU A 875 -39.89 1.92 24.13
CA GLU A 875 -40.07 1.30 25.44
C GLU A 875 -38.81 0.57 25.95
N GLN A 876 -37.85 0.26 25.09
CA GLN A 876 -36.60 -0.38 25.48
C GLN A 876 -35.61 0.62 26.13
N PRO A 877 -35.02 0.29 27.29
CA PRO A 877 -34.16 1.22 28.03
C PRO A 877 -32.80 1.53 27.35
N ASN A 878 -32.41 0.77 26.32
CA ASN A 878 -31.16 0.92 25.56
C ASN A 878 -31.39 0.67 24.06
N SER A 879 -32.28 1.44 23.45
CA SER A 879 -32.79 1.25 22.07
C SER A 879 -31.72 1.13 20.96
N PHE A 880 -30.50 1.64 21.17
CA PHE A 880 -29.42 1.63 20.17
C PHE A 880 -28.20 0.76 20.54
N ALA A 881 -28.30 -0.07 21.58
CA ALA A 881 -27.17 -0.89 22.03
C ALA A 881 -26.90 -2.09 21.09
N ASP A 882 -27.93 -2.63 20.44
CA ASP A 882 -27.80 -3.76 19.52
C ASP A 882 -27.53 -3.29 18.09
N ARG A 883 -26.37 -3.68 17.56
CA ARG A 883 -25.89 -3.28 16.24
C ARG A 883 -26.69 -3.91 15.09
N GLU A 884 -27.30 -5.08 15.30
CA GLU A 884 -28.15 -5.74 14.29
C GLU A 884 -29.52 -5.08 14.25
N GLN A 885 -30.10 -4.80 15.43
CA GLN A 885 -31.36 -4.08 15.53
C GLN A 885 -31.25 -2.67 14.93
N ASN A 886 -30.12 -1.98 15.14
CA ASN A 886 -29.88 -0.65 14.58
C ASN A 886 -29.97 -0.61 13.04
N LYS A 887 -29.59 -1.69 12.35
CA LYS A 887 -29.74 -1.76 10.88
C LYS A 887 -31.21 -1.89 10.49
N LEU A 888 -31.99 -2.68 11.22
CA LEU A 888 -33.43 -2.78 11.01
C LEU A 888 -34.17 -1.48 11.35
N THR A 889 -33.69 -0.71 12.32
CA THR A 889 -34.26 0.60 12.66
C THR A 889 -33.85 1.69 11.66
N HIS A 890 -32.73 1.52 10.95
CA HIS A 890 -32.28 2.45 9.91
C HIS A 890 -33.10 2.33 8.62
N GLU A 891 -33.42 1.10 8.22
CA GLU A 891 -34.31 0.79 7.09
C GLU A 891 -35.78 0.99 7.45
#